data_AF-A0A7X7UH08-F1
#
_entry.id   AF-A0A7X7UH08-F1
#
_cell.length_a   1.000
_cell.length_b   1.000
_cell.length_c   1.000
_cell.angle_alpha   90.00
_cell.angle_beta   90.00
_cell.angle_gamma   90.00
#
_symmetry.space_group_name_H-M   'P 1'
#
loop_
_entity.id
_entity.type
_entity.pdbx_description
1 polymer ?
#
loop_
_entity_poly.entity_id
_entity_poly.type
_entity_poly.pdbx_seq_one_letter_code
_entity_poly.pdbx_strand_id
1 'polypeptide(L)'
;MSLLSGRHGRRIIFWLSLLLLAVAAFGCAAAKTAPVVPAIAAKPVIPPLIPRQVLFGNPDRAGVQLSADGQKISFLAPVDGVLNVWVGPADDFTTAKPVTSDKKRGIRNYFWAYTNEHVLYLQDKDGDENWRVHVVDLRDGSDRDLTPYPGVRADIQAVSPKFPTSILIALNNRVPEYHDLYRVDLLTGELSLAMQNPGFADFVTDDDYRIRFADRITPDGGLEYLKLADDGQWQPYLQIGADDAMTTHLVGFDKTTAGIYLLDSRQRDTAALYWQNVASGERKLLAEDPRADISDALVHPTEKTVQAVAANFERKHWRTLDQAIAPDLEYLRGLDDGDVEVTDRTVDDARWIVAYVKDDGPVRYYLYDHRARRAKFLFTNLQALEHLPLVKMHPVSIPARDGLSLVSYLTLPQESDPDGDARPAAPLPLVLYVHGGPWSRTSWGLNSMHQWLANRGYAVLDVNFRGSTGFGKNFINAGNKEWGGKMQTDLMDAVAWAVQAGIADPAKVAIMGGSYGGYATLAGMTLTPEAFACGVDIVGPSNLETLLESIPPYWKPMLDVFYTRVGDPRTDEGVLFLASRSPLTHADQIRRPLLIGQGANDPRVKQAESDQIVKAMKLSNIPVTYVLYSDEGHGFARPENRLSFFAVTELFLAGCLGGRAEPIGKDFAGSSIAVPEGAAQVPGLIEGLNPPGGGN
;
A
#
# COMPACT_ATOMS: atom_id res chain seq x y z
N MET A 1 -25.20 -20.67 -60.81
CA MET A 1 -25.66 -22.05 -60.54
C MET A 1 -26.35 -22.00 -59.17
N SER A 2 -27.69 -22.07 -59.11
CA SER A 2 -28.50 -23.29 -58.91
C SER A 2 -28.53 -23.70 -57.41
N LEU A 3 -29.56 -23.36 -56.61
CA LEU A 3 -30.85 -24.10 -56.38
C LEU A 3 -30.62 -25.39 -55.52
N LEU A 4 -31.38 -25.84 -54.50
CA LEU A 4 -32.69 -25.63 -53.81
C LEU A 4 -32.62 -26.34 -52.40
N SER A 5 -33.53 -26.30 -51.41
CA SER A 5 -34.62 -25.36 -51.01
C SER A 5 -35.36 -25.72 -49.68
N GLY A 6 -35.75 -24.70 -48.91
CA GLY A 6 -37.07 -24.62 -48.22
C GLY A 6 -37.22 -25.18 -46.78
N ARG A 7 -38.31 -24.86 -46.05
CA ARG A 7 -39.42 -23.91 -46.31
C ARG A 7 -40.29 -23.67 -45.04
N HIS A 8 -40.96 -22.50 -44.95
CA HIS A 8 -42.12 -22.11 -44.08
C HIS A 8 -41.84 -21.44 -42.71
N GLY A 9 -42.49 -20.31 -42.34
CA GLY A 9 -43.32 -19.41 -43.16
C GLY A 9 -44.04 -18.23 -42.45
N ARG A 10 -44.36 -17.16 -43.23
CA ARG A 10 -45.33 -16.04 -43.04
C ARG A 10 -45.06 -15.02 -41.90
N ARG A 11 -44.71 -13.74 -42.17
CA ARG A 11 -45.47 -12.56 -42.70
C ARG A 11 -46.50 -11.99 -41.69
N ILE A 12 -46.25 -10.90 -40.94
CA ILE A 12 -46.22 -9.43 -41.27
C ILE A 12 -47.58 -8.86 -41.75
N ILE A 13 -48.13 -7.83 -41.05
CA ILE A 13 -48.62 -6.49 -41.54
C ILE A 13 -49.36 -5.69 -40.42
N PHE A 14 -49.52 -4.37 -40.63
CA PHE A 14 -49.77 -3.24 -39.70
C PHE A 14 -51.25 -2.76 -39.49
N TRP A 15 -51.56 -2.26 -38.27
CA TRP A 15 -52.36 -1.07 -37.84
C TRP A 15 -53.93 -0.91 -37.93
N LEU A 16 -54.41 -0.12 -36.92
CA LEU A 16 -55.58 0.82 -36.82
C LEU A 16 -57.05 0.35 -36.54
N SER A 17 -57.43 0.50 -35.25
CA SER A 17 -58.65 1.16 -34.68
C SER A 17 -60.10 0.90 -35.17
N LEU A 18 -61.02 0.59 -34.22
CA LEU A 18 -62.16 1.47 -33.85
C LEU A 18 -62.84 1.08 -32.51
N LEU A 19 -63.71 1.96 -31.99
CA LEU A 19 -64.47 1.88 -30.72
C LEU A 19 -65.58 0.81 -30.69
N LEU A 20 -65.95 0.37 -29.47
CA LEU A 20 -67.37 0.31 -29.07
C LEU A 20 -67.54 0.37 -27.53
N LEU A 21 -68.53 1.15 -27.07
CA LEU A 21 -68.91 1.31 -25.66
C LEU A 21 -69.74 0.12 -25.15
N ALA A 22 -69.59 -0.21 -23.86
CA ALA A 22 -70.66 -0.81 -23.06
C ALA A 22 -70.62 -0.23 -21.64
N VAL A 23 -71.78 0.21 -21.13
CA VAL A 23 -71.95 0.84 -19.81
C VAL A 23 -72.66 -0.13 -18.86
N ALA A 24 -72.11 -0.34 -17.66
CA ALA A 24 -72.86 -0.77 -16.49
C ALA A 24 -72.12 -0.29 -15.22
N ALA A 25 -72.82 0.45 -14.35
CA ALA A 25 -72.25 1.08 -13.16
C ALA A 25 -72.50 0.26 -11.89
N PHE A 26 -71.62 0.35 -10.89
CA PHE A 26 -71.98 0.19 -9.47
C PHE A 26 -70.95 0.84 -8.52
N GLY A 27 -71.45 1.59 -7.53
CA GLY A 27 -70.78 1.75 -6.22
C GLY A 27 -69.66 2.78 -6.07
N CYS A 28 -70.00 4.08 -6.00
CA CYS A 28 -69.10 5.07 -5.37
C CYS A 28 -69.11 4.88 -3.84
N ALA A 29 -67.99 4.39 -3.28
CA ALA A 29 -67.69 4.49 -1.84
C ALA A 29 -66.50 5.42 -1.65
N ALA A 30 -66.75 6.65 -1.19
CA ALA A 30 -65.71 7.64 -0.94
C ALA A 30 -64.91 7.28 0.33
N ALA A 31 -63.85 6.49 0.19
CA ALA A 31 -62.87 6.28 1.24
C ALA A 31 -62.13 7.61 1.51
N LYS A 32 -62.35 8.19 2.70
CA LYS A 32 -61.58 9.35 3.15
C LYS A 32 -60.13 8.94 3.33
N THR A 33 -59.26 9.39 2.42
CA THR A 33 -57.80 9.28 2.60
C THR A 33 -57.38 10.10 3.81
N ALA A 34 -56.94 9.42 4.87
CA ALA A 34 -56.28 10.10 5.98
C ALA A 34 -55.00 10.79 5.48
N PRO A 35 -54.63 11.97 6.02
CA PRO A 35 -53.39 12.61 5.63
C PRO A 35 -52.20 11.71 5.98
N VAL A 36 -51.34 11.45 5.00
CA VAL A 36 -50.04 10.82 5.25
C VAL A 36 -49.21 11.80 6.05
N VAL A 37 -49.12 11.57 7.36
CA VAL A 37 -48.17 12.27 8.22
C VAL A 37 -46.77 11.85 7.74
N PRO A 38 -45.88 12.79 7.35
CA PRO A 38 -44.52 12.42 7.01
C PRO A 38 -43.89 11.76 8.23
N ALA A 39 -43.36 10.54 8.05
CA ALA A 39 -42.62 9.87 9.10
C ALA A 39 -41.48 10.80 9.53
N ILE A 40 -41.48 11.20 10.79
CA ILE A 40 -40.35 11.95 11.37
C ILE A 40 -39.17 10.98 11.30
N ALA A 41 -38.25 11.21 10.37
CA ALA A 41 -37.04 10.43 10.26
C ALA A 41 -36.35 10.44 11.64
N ALA A 42 -36.13 9.25 12.20
CA ALA A 42 -35.39 9.14 13.44
C ALA A 42 -34.02 9.78 13.23
N LYS A 43 -33.57 10.61 14.18
CA LYS A 43 -32.23 11.21 14.09
C LYS A 43 -31.20 10.08 13.92
N PRO A 44 -30.25 10.18 12.97
CA PRO A 44 -29.20 9.19 12.81
C PRO A 44 -28.53 8.90 14.15
N VAL A 45 -28.40 7.62 14.49
CA VAL A 45 -27.72 7.19 15.71
C VAL A 45 -26.22 7.26 15.46
N ILE A 46 -25.57 8.25 16.04
CA ILE A 46 -24.12 8.42 15.95
C ILE A 46 -23.45 7.28 16.73
N PRO A 47 -22.57 6.47 16.10
CA PRO A 47 -21.87 5.38 16.79
C PRO A 47 -20.87 5.94 17.82
N PRO A 48 -20.54 5.18 18.89
CA PRO A 48 -19.48 5.58 19.81
C PRO A 48 -18.14 5.74 19.09
N LEU A 49 -17.20 6.48 19.71
CA LEU A 49 -15.83 6.52 19.22
C LEU A 49 -15.18 5.14 19.36
N ILE A 50 -14.63 4.64 18.27
CA ILE A 50 -13.76 3.46 18.28
C ILE A 50 -12.39 3.89 18.85
N PRO A 51 -11.86 3.27 19.91
CA PRO A 51 -10.60 3.74 20.51
C PRO A 51 -9.43 3.70 19.51
N ARG A 52 -8.55 4.72 19.53
CA ARG A 52 -7.33 4.73 18.68
C ARG A 52 -6.49 3.46 18.85
N GLN A 53 -6.39 2.95 20.09
CA GLN A 53 -5.71 1.70 20.42
C GLN A 53 -6.24 0.47 19.67
N VAL A 54 -7.51 0.48 19.23
CA VAL A 54 -8.13 -0.63 18.49
C VAL A 54 -7.93 -0.49 16.97
N LEU A 55 -7.88 0.74 16.46
CA LEU A 55 -7.67 1.03 15.03
C LEU A 55 -6.19 1.00 14.62
N PHE A 56 -5.30 1.45 15.51
CA PHE A 56 -3.87 1.60 15.31
C PHE A 56 -3.03 0.75 16.27
N GLY A 57 -3.65 -0.17 17.01
CA GLY A 57 -2.95 -1.20 17.76
C GLY A 57 -2.14 -2.13 16.86
N ASN A 58 -1.41 -3.07 17.47
CA ASN A 58 -0.84 -4.18 16.71
C ASN A 58 -1.94 -5.20 16.40
N PRO A 59 -1.88 -5.86 15.22
CA PRO A 59 -2.79 -6.96 14.91
C PRO A 59 -2.58 -8.12 15.90
N ASP A 60 -3.65 -8.86 16.17
CA ASP A 60 -3.57 -10.10 16.95
C ASP A 60 -2.66 -11.11 16.25
N ARG A 61 -2.77 -11.19 14.91
CA ARG A 61 -1.94 -12.02 14.01
C ARG A 61 -1.80 -11.37 12.64
N ALA A 62 -0.59 -11.38 12.05
CA ALA A 62 -0.34 -10.90 10.69
C ALA A 62 0.70 -11.75 9.94
N GLY A 63 0.78 -11.60 8.61
CA GLY A 63 1.81 -12.26 7.78
C GLY A 63 1.81 -13.79 7.93
N VAL A 64 0.65 -14.43 7.75
CA VAL A 64 0.48 -15.86 8.03
C VAL A 64 1.17 -16.71 6.96
N GLN A 65 2.04 -17.64 7.37
CA GLN A 65 2.78 -18.55 6.47
C GLN A 65 2.75 -19.99 7.01
N LEU A 66 3.02 -20.97 6.15
CA LEU A 66 3.24 -22.37 6.45
C LEU A 66 4.73 -22.73 6.30
N SER A 67 5.20 -23.71 7.06
CA SER A 67 6.46 -24.36 6.73
C SER A 67 6.34 -25.09 5.38
N ALA A 68 7.47 -25.29 4.69
CA ALA A 68 7.50 -25.91 3.37
C ALA A 68 6.84 -27.31 3.31
N ASP A 69 6.90 -28.06 4.42
CA ASP A 69 6.24 -29.36 4.62
C ASP A 69 4.76 -29.29 5.07
N GLY A 70 4.22 -28.09 5.31
CA GLY A 70 2.84 -27.85 5.76
C GLY A 70 2.52 -28.27 7.20
N GLN A 71 3.52 -28.70 7.99
CA GLN A 71 3.30 -29.19 9.36
C GLN A 71 3.23 -28.07 10.40
N LYS A 72 3.88 -26.93 10.14
CA LYS A 72 3.90 -25.76 11.01
C LYS A 72 3.22 -24.57 10.35
N ILE A 73 2.66 -23.70 11.16
CA ILE A 73 2.14 -22.38 10.78
C ILE A 73 2.87 -21.33 11.60
N SER A 74 3.10 -20.18 10.99
CA SER A 74 3.70 -19.01 11.62
C SER A 74 2.89 -17.75 11.35
N PHE A 75 3.06 -16.76 12.22
CA PHE A 75 2.47 -15.42 12.09
C PHE A 75 3.23 -14.44 13.00
N LEU A 76 3.16 -13.15 12.68
CA LEU A 76 3.53 -12.08 13.60
C LEU A 76 2.43 -11.85 14.61
N ALA A 77 2.75 -11.80 15.90
CA ALA A 77 1.81 -11.47 16.98
C ALA A 77 2.56 -10.81 18.16
N PRO A 78 1.89 -9.96 18.97
CA PRO A 78 2.55 -9.21 20.03
C PRO A 78 3.01 -10.09 21.21
N VAL A 79 4.24 -9.88 21.66
CA VAL A 79 4.76 -10.26 22.97
C VAL A 79 4.98 -8.96 23.75
N ASP A 80 4.35 -8.81 24.91
CA ASP A 80 4.39 -7.58 25.72
C ASP A 80 4.11 -6.29 24.91
N GLY A 81 3.23 -6.38 23.90
CA GLY A 81 2.87 -5.28 23.00
C GLY A 81 3.69 -5.19 21.71
N VAL A 82 4.83 -5.88 21.61
CA VAL A 82 5.78 -5.77 20.48
C VAL A 82 5.68 -6.99 19.55
N LEU A 83 5.51 -6.76 18.25
CA LEU A 83 5.36 -7.84 17.25
C LEU A 83 6.59 -8.74 17.20
N ASN A 84 6.35 -10.03 17.35
CA ASN A 84 7.35 -11.09 17.28
C ASN A 84 6.83 -12.21 16.37
N VAL A 85 7.71 -13.07 15.86
CA VAL A 85 7.30 -14.24 15.09
C VAL A 85 6.86 -15.35 16.06
N TRP A 86 5.71 -15.94 15.79
CA TRP A 86 5.17 -17.09 16.51
C TRP A 86 5.13 -18.30 15.57
N VAL A 87 5.35 -19.49 16.12
CA VAL A 87 5.31 -20.76 15.38
C VAL A 87 4.57 -21.82 16.18
N GLY A 88 3.72 -22.61 15.52
CA GLY A 88 3.03 -23.76 16.09
C GLY A 88 2.64 -24.81 15.03
N PRO A 89 1.99 -25.91 15.42
CA PRO A 89 1.46 -26.90 14.49
C PRO A 89 0.39 -26.27 13.57
N ALA A 90 0.44 -26.54 12.26
CA ALA A 90 -0.50 -25.96 11.30
C ALA A 90 -1.96 -26.34 11.58
N ASP A 91 -2.19 -27.58 12.04
CA ASP A 91 -3.52 -28.08 12.35
C ASP A 91 -4.05 -27.61 13.72
N ASP A 92 -3.20 -27.05 14.58
CA ASP A 92 -3.57 -26.42 15.87
C ASP A 92 -2.66 -25.23 16.22
N PHE A 93 -2.87 -24.12 15.52
CA PHE A 93 -2.15 -22.86 15.71
C PHE A 93 -2.33 -22.26 17.12
N THR A 94 -3.30 -22.72 17.92
CA THR A 94 -3.56 -22.17 19.27
C THR A 94 -2.46 -22.50 20.26
N THR A 95 -1.64 -23.52 19.96
CA THR A 95 -0.48 -23.94 20.75
C THR A 95 0.83 -23.27 20.32
N ALA A 96 0.77 -22.34 19.36
CA ALA A 96 1.94 -21.60 18.89
C ALA A 96 2.61 -20.79 20.01
N LYS A 97 3.92 -20.59 19.88
CA LYS A 97 4.76 -19.86 20.84
C LYS A 97 5.60 -18.81 20.12
N PRO A 98 5.99 -17.71 20.77
CA PRO A 98 6.94 -16.78 20.19
C PRO A 98 8.31 -17.48 20.05
N VAL A 99 8.96 -17.28 18.90
CA VAL A 99 10.28 -17.82 18.59
C VAL A 99 11.35 -16.72 18.50
N THR A 100 10.91 -15.45 18.46
CA THR A 100 11.77 -14.25 18.57
C THR A 100 11.43 -13.48 19.85
N SER A 101 12.27 -12.53 20.24
CA SER A 101 12.04 -11.70 21.44
C SER A 101 12.44 -10.22 21.28
N ASP A 102 12.11 -9.59 20.15
CA ASP A 102 12.21 -8.12 20.01
C ASP A 102 11.33 -7.42 21.04
N LYS A 103 11.83 -6.30 21.59
CA LYS A 103 11.19 -5.54 22.67
C LYS A 103 11.07 -4.04 22.37
N LYS A 104 11.29 -3.60 21.13
CA LYS A 104 11.31 -2.18 20.80
C LYS A 104 10.51 -1.81 19.57
N ARG A 105 10.84 -2.39 18.41
CA ARG A 105 10.32 -1.94 17.11
C ARG A 105 9.29 -2.90 16.53
N GLY A 106 9.39 -4.17 16.90
CA GLY A 106 8.59 -5.25 16.36
C GLY A 106 9.10 -5.72 15.00
N ILE A 107 9.08 -7.03 14.79
CA ILE A 107 9.44 -7.64 13.52
C ILE A 107 8.29 -7.41 12.53
N ARG A 108 8.63 -7.04 11.29
CA ARG A 108 7.68 -6.69 10.23
C ARG A 108 7.73 -7.63 9.03
N ASN A 109 8.91 -8.18 8.72
CA ASN A 109 9.13 -9.11 7.61
C ASN A 109 9.84 -10.36 8.12
N TYR A 110 9.31 -11.54 7.77
CA TYR A 110 9.90 -12.83 8.14
C TYR A 110 9.55 -13.89 7.08
N PHE A 111 10.35 -14.96 7.03
CA PHE A 111 10.29 -15.99 5.98
C PHE A 111 10.65 -17.36 6.55
N TRP A 112 10.10 -18.43 5.96
CA TRP A 112 10.58 -19.79 6.22
C TRP A 112 11.86 -20.11 5.43
N ALA A 113 12.81 -20.75 6.10
CA ALA A 113 13.82 -21.54 5.41
C ALA A 113 13.28 -22.95 5.11
N TYR A 114 13.70 -23.53 3.99
CA TYR A 114 13.25 -24.86 3.55
C TYR A 114 13.77 -26.04 4.41
N THR A 115 14.51 -25.78 5.50
CA THR A 115 14.75 -26.79 6.55
C THR A 115 13.49 -27.20 7.31
N ASN A 116 12.44 -26.36 7.34
CA ASN A 116 11.30 -26.44 8.27
C ASN A 116 11.68 -26.29 9.77
N GLU A 117 12.95 -25.98 10.05
CA GLU A 117 13.51 -25.82 11.39
C GLU A 117 14.06 -24.42 11.64
N HIS A 118 14.17 -23.59 10.61
CA HIS A 118 14.69 -22.23 10.73
C HIS A 118 13.71 -21.20 10.18
N VAL A 119 13.58 -20.09 10.90
CA VAL A 119 12.81 -18.91 10.50
C VAL A 119 13.78 -17.75 10.32
N LEU A 120 13.63 -17.01 9.23
CA LEU A 120 14.42 -15.84 8.90
C LEU A 120 13.59 -14.58 9.18
N TYR A 121 14.21 -13.50 9.61
CA TYR A 121 13.53 -12.21 9.69
C TYR A 121 14.45 -11.04 9.41
N LEU A 122 13.86 -9.90 9.02
CA LEU A 122 14.55 -8.63 8.84
C LEU A 122 14.28 -7.71 10.02
N GLN A 123 15.32 -7.07 10.56
CA GLN A 123 15.18 -6.03 11.57
C GLN A 123 16.11 -4.83 11.31
N ASP A 124 15.57 -3.62 11.43
CA ASP A 124 16.28 -2.34 11.38
C ASP A 124 16.49 -1.79 12.80
N LYS A 125 17.33 -0.76 12.96
CA LYS A 125 17.50 -0.09 14.26
C LYS A 125 16.84 1.28 14.24
N ASP A 126 15.84 1.47 15.08
CA ASP A 126 15.23 2.78 15.36
C ASP A 126 14.72 3.53 14.12
N GLY A 127 14.43 2.81 13.04
CA GLY A 127 13.95 3.35 11.76
C GLY A 127 15.03 3.67 10.72
N ASP A 128 16.29 3.30 10.95
CA ASP A 128 17.41 3.62 10.04
C ASP A 128 17.40 2.85 8.69
N GLU A 129 16.53 1.85 8.55
CA GLU A 129 16.44 0.92 7.40
C GLU A 129 17.76 0.24 7.01
N ASN A 130 18.72 0.16 7.92
CA ASN A 130 19.90 -0.70 7.80
C ASN A 130 19.50 -2.12 8.23
N TRP A 131 18.60 -2.71 7.44
CA TRP A 131 18.02 -4.02 7.68
C TRP A 131 19.10 -5.08 7.82
N ARG A 132 18.91 -5.97 8.80
CA ARG A 132 19.78 -7.14 9.04
C ARG A 132 18.99 -8.42 8.89
N VAL A 133 19.64 -9.44 8.33
CA VAL A 133 19.09 -10.78 8.22
C VAL A 133 19.38 -11.54 9.50
N HIS A 134 18.34 -11.95 10.21
CA HIS A 134 18.43 -12.85 11.36
C HIS A 134 17.97 -14.26 10.99
N VAL A 135 18.48 -15.26 11.71
CA VAL A 135 17.97 -16.63 11.69
C VAL A 135 17.67 -17.12 13.10
N VAL A 136 16.51 -17.74 13.28
CA VAL A 136 16.10 -18.46 14.48
C VAL A 136 16.11 -19.96 14.20
N ASP A 137 16.77 -20.76 15.03
CA ASP A 137 16.66 -22.22 15.05
C ASP A 137 15.53 -22.65 16.02
N LEU A 138 14.50 -23.32 15.49
CA LEU A 138 13.32 -23.73 16.24
C LEU A 138 13.57 -24.91 17.19
N ARG A 139 14.73 -25.56 17.13
CA ARG A 139 15.08 -26.73 17.95
C ARG A 139 15.58 -26.34 19.34
N ASP A 140 16.38 -25.28 19.41
CA ASP A 140 16.97 -24.78 20.65
C ASP A 140 16.56 -23.33 21.00
N GLY A 141 15.93 -22.61 20.06
CA GLY A 141 15.49 -21.23 20.24
C GLY A 141 16.63 -20.21 20.09
N SER A 142 17.76 -20.58 19.50
CA SER A 142 18.87 -19.66 19.23
C SER A 142 18.51 -18.66 18.12
N ASP A 143 18.87 -17.39 18.34
CA ASP A 143 18.67 -16.25 17.42
C ASP A 143 20.05 -15.68 17.08
N ARG A 144 20.32 -15.52 15.78
CA ARG A 144 21.61 -15.07 15.25
C ARG A 144 21.41 -14.04 14.14
N ASP A 145 21.97 -12.85 14.36
CA ASP A 145 22.23 -11.84 13.33
C ASP A 145 23.29 -12.42 12.36
N LEU A 146 22.89 -12.69 11.12
CA LEU A 146 23.75 -13.19 10.04
C LEU A 146 24.52 -12.07 9.35
N THR A 147 24.16 -10.80 9.61
CA THR A 147 24.75 -9.61 8.99
C THR A 147 25.05 -8.52 10.03
N PRO A 148 25.87 -8.79 11.07
CA PRO A 148 26.07 -7.90 12.23
C PRO A 148 27.00 -6.71 11.92
N TYR A 149 26.79 -6.05 10.78
CA TYR A 149 27.64 -5.00 10.24
C TYR A 149 26.99 -3.61 10.50
N PRO A 150 27.65 -2.70 11.25
CA PRO A 150 27.11 -1.36 11.49
C PRO A 150 27.03 -0.52 10.21
N GLY A 151 25.91 0.18 10.00
CA GLY A 151 25.72 1.07 8.84
C GLY A 151 25.60 0.36 7.49
N VAL A 152 25.36 -0.96 7.51
CA VAL A 152 25.18 -1.81 6.34
C VAL A 152 23.73 -2.27 6.29
N ARG A 153 23.18 -2.31 5.08
CA ARG A 153 21.89 -2.90 4.76
C ARG A 153 22.08 -4.27 4.12
N ALA A 154 21.26 -5.21 4.53
CA ALA A 154 21.13 -6.53 3.97
C ALA A 154 19.68 -6.79 3.55
N ASP A 155 19.50 -7.61 2.51
CA ASP A 155 18.18 -8.11 2.09
C ASP A 155 18.26 -9.60 1.70
N ILE A 156 17.14 -10.30 1.70
CA ILE A 156 17.06 -11.72 1.33
C ILE A 156 16.74 -11.82 -0.17
N GLN A 157 17.76 -12.11 -0.99
CA GLN A 157 17.58 -12.25 -2.44
C GLN A 157 16.77 -13.50 -2.81
N ALA A 158 17.05 -14.64 -2.16
CA ALA A 158 16.36 -15.89 -2.45
C ALA A 158 16.45 -16.94 -1.33
N VAL A 159 15.33 -17.65 -1.15
CA VAL A 159 15.23 -18.95 -0.45
C VAL A 159 14.86 -20.03 -1.47
N SER A 160 15.46 -21.22 -1.41
CA SER A 160 15.21 -22.29 -2.38
C SER A 160 15.03 -23.68 -1.74
N PRO A 161 14.03 -24.48 -2.17
CA PRO A 161 13.86 -25.85 -1.70
C PRO A 161 15.00 -26.77 -2.14
N LYS A 162 15.80 -26.37 -3.14
CA LYS A 162 16.99 -27.11 -3.60
C LYS A 162 18.18 -26.99 -2.64
N PHE A 163 18.19 -25.96 -1.78
CA PHE A 163 19.28 -25.70 -0.84
C PHE A 163 18.74 -25.38 0.56
N PRO A 164 18.08 -26.33 1.24
CA PRO A 164 17.28 -26.04 2.43
C PRO A 164 18.07 -25.39 3.57
N THR A 165 19.36 -25.68 3.71
CA THR A 165 20.25 -25.13 4.74
C THR A 165 20.96 -23.83 4.35
N SER A 166 20.60 -23.19 3.22
CA SER A 166 21.37 -22.06 2.69
C SER A 166 20.49 -21.05 1.95
N ILE A 167 20.82 -19.77 2.08
CA ILE A 167 20.10 -18.65 1.44
C ILE A 167 21.05 -17.78 0.64
N LEU A 168 20.48 -16.99 -0.28
CA LEU A 168 21.17 -15.91 -0.96
C LEU A 168 20.71 -14.57 -0.39
N ILE A 169 21.66 -13.72 -0.01
CA ILE A 169 21.43 -12.36 0.50
C ILE A 169 22.14 -11.32 -0.36
N ALA A 170 21.62 -10.11 -0.36
CA ALA A 170 22.24 -8.92 -0.93
C ALA A 170 22.82 -8.06 0.21
N LEU A 171 24.05 -7.55 0.08
CA LEU A 171 24.76 -6.85 1.17
C LEU A 171 25.64 -5.69 0.66
N ASN A 172 25.45 -4.46 1.16
CA ASN A 172 26.20 -3.27 0.71
C ASN A 172 27.45 -2.93 1.56
N ASN A 173 28.05 -3.93 2.20
CA ASN A 173 29.19 -3.73 3.12
C ASN A 173 30.50 -3.28 2.45
N ARG A 174 30.69 -3.59 1.15
CA ARG A 174 31.88 -3.21 0.38
C ARG A 174 31.77 -1.81 -0.22
N VAL A 175 30.60 -1.45 -0.74
CA VAL A 175 30.30 -0.14 -1.35
C VAL A 175 28.86 0.23 -0.96
N PRO A 176 28.60 1.34 -0.25
CA PRO A 176 27.26 1.67 0.25
C PRO A 176 26.17 1.76 -0.84
N GLU A 177 26.57 2.09 -2.06
CA GLU A 177 25.72 2.19 -3.26
C GLU A 177 25.25 0.85 -3.83
N TYR A 178 26.01 -0.23 -3.65
CA TYR A 178 25.82 -1.48 -4.39
C TYR A 178 25.82 -2.68 -3.47
N HIS A 179 24.82 -3.56 -3.63
CA HIS A 179 24.77 -4.81 -2.89
C HIS A 179 25.52 -5.90 -3.65
N ASP A 180 26.53 -6.50 -3.01
CA ASP A 180 27.14 -7.77 -3.42
C ASP A 180 26.22 -8.92 -3.01
N LEU A 181 26.21 -10.01 -3.78
CA LEU A 181 25.44 -11.20 -3.41
C LEU A 181 26.32 -12.18 -2.64
N TYR A 182 25.84 -12.62 -1.47
CA TYR A 182 26.47 -13.62 -0.63
C TYR A 182 25.54 -14.82 -0.43
N ARG A 183 26.11 -16.01 -0.49
CA ARG A 183 25.45 -17.24 -0.05
C ARG A 183 25.79 -17.50 1.41
N VAL A 184 24.76 -17.66 2.22
CA VAL A 184 24.85 -17.93 3.67
C VAL A 184 24.56 -19.40 3.94
N ASP A 185 25.34 -20.03 4.81
CA ASP A 185 24.95 -21.29 5.45
C ASP A 185 24.16 -20.99 6.75
N LEU A 186 22.95 -21.52 6.87
CA LEU A 186 22.05 -21.22 7.99
C LEU A 186 22.44 -21.92 9.29
N LEU A 187 23.25 -22.99 9.23
CA LEU A 187 23.70 -23.74 10.39
C LEU A 187 24.93 -23.06 11.00
N THR A 188 25.93 -22.73 10.18
CA THR A 188 27.19 -22.12 10.64
C THR A 188 27.12 -20.59 10.72
N GLY A 189 26.30 -19.95 9.88
CA GLY A 189 26.32 -18.49 9.66
C GLY A 189 27.45 -18.03 8.73
N GLU A 190 28.14 -18.95 8.05
CA GLU A 190 29.25 -18.62 7.14
C GLU A 190 28.75 -17.90 5.89
N LEU A 191 29.40 -16.77 5.55
CA LEU A 191 29.16 -15.99 4.34
C LEU A 191 30.19 -16.34 3.27
N SER A 192 29.69 -16.74 2.09
CA SER A 192 30.51 -16.99 0.89
C SER A 192 30.08 -16.05 -0.23
N LEU A 193 31.04 -15.36 -0.86
CA LEU A 193 30.75 -14.41 -1.95
C LEU A 193 30.25 -15.17 -3.19
N ALA A 194 29.05 -14.82 -3.66
CA ALA A 194 28.43 -15.41 -4.85
C ALA A 194 28.59 -14.50 -6.09
N MET A 195 28.44 -13.19 -5.92
CA MET A 195 28.67 -12.19 -6.97
C MET A 195 29.14 -10.87 -6.36
N GLN A 196 30.31 -10.39 -6.79
CA GLN A 196 30.70 -9.01 -6.53
C GLN A 196 30.00 -8.09 -7.53
N ASN A 197 29.26 -7.10 -7.05
CA ASN A 197 28.51 -6.18 -7.88
C ASN A 197 29.46 -5.17 -8.60
N PRO A 198 29.49 -5.16 -9.94
CA PRO A 198 30.34 -4.25 -10.71
C PRO A 198 29.73 -2.85 -10.91
N GLY A 199 28.49 -2.60 -10.46
CA GLY A 199 27.77 -1.34 -10.63
C GLY A 199 26.33 -1.47 -11.16
N PHE A 200 25.67 -2.60 -10.91
CA PHE A 200 24.27 -2.85 -11.25
C PHE A 200 23.34 -2.44 -10.10
N ALA A 201 22.10 -2.08 -10.44
CA ALA A 201 21.07 -1.71 -9.47
C ALA A 201 20.58 -2.96 -8.71
N ASP A 202 20.21 -4.02 -9.44
CA ASP A 202 19.82 -5.32 -8.86
C ASP A 202 20.25 -6.52 -9.74
N PHE A 203 20.02 -7.74 -9.23
CA PHE A 203 20.30 -9.03 -9.85
C PHE A 203 19.06 -9.94 -9.85
N VAL A 204 18.82 -10.61 -10.96
CA VAL A 204 17.78 -11.65 -11.07
C VAL A 204 18.43 -13.03 -10.99
N THR A 205 18.05 -13.81 -9.98
CA THR A 205 18.57 -15.16 -9.70
C THR A 205 17.51 -16.23 -9.90
N ASP A 206 17.93 -17.47 -10.21
CA ASP A 206 17.03 -18.63 -10.29
C ASP A 206 17.00 -19.47 -8.99
N ASP A 207 16.09 -20.44 -8.93
CA ASP A 207 15.97 -21.42 -7.84
C ASP A 207 17.26 -22.25 -7.60
N ASP A 208 18.21 -22.28 -8.54
CA ASP A 208 19.54 -22.90 -8.36
C ASP A 208 20.58 -21.91 -7.80
N TYR A 209 20.14 -20.72 -7.34
CA TYR A 209 20.98 -19.60 -6.92
C TYR A 209 22.01 -19.17 -7.98
N ARG A 210 21.76 -19.46 -9.26
CA ARG A 210 22.57 -18.89 -10.34
C ARG A 210 22.11 -17.46 -10.58
N ILE A 211 23.06 -16.55 -10.70
CA ILE A 211 22.81 -15.20 -11.18
C ILE A 211 22.53 -15.32 -12.68
N ARG A 212 21.38 -14.82 -13.14
CA ARG A 212 20.90 -14.99 -14.53
C ARG A 212 20.87 -13.68 -15.29
N PHE A 213 20.39 -12.64 -14.63
CA PHE A 213 20.41 -11.28 -15.14
C PHE A 213 20.90 -10.31 -14.07
N ALA A 214 21.29 -9.12 -14.52
CA ALA A 214 21.44 -7.93 -13.70
C ALA A 214 20.76 -6.78 -14.45
N ASP A 215 20.40 -5.72 -13.75
CA ASP A 215 19.87 -4.53 -14.37
C ASP A 215 20.57 -3.23 -13.96
N ARG A 216 20.38 -2.23 -14.80
CA ARG A 216 20.84 -0.88 -14.56
C ARG A 216 19.86 0.11 -15.16
N ILE A 217 19.75 1.26 -14.51
CA ILE A 217 19.06 2.42 -15.07
C ILE A 217 19.96 3.07 -16.13
N THR A 218 19.34 3.47 -17.23
CA THR A 218 20.02 4.22 -18.29
C THR A 218 19.95 5.74 -18.01
N PRO A 219 20.87 6.57 -18.53
CA PRO A 219 20.92 8.00 -18.17
C PRO A 219 19.66 8.83 -18.49
N ASP A 220 18.76 8.30 -19.32
CA ASP A 220 17.44 8.84 -19.66
C ASP A 220 16.29 8.32 -18.77
N GLY A 221 16.60 7.58 -17.70
CA GLY A 221 15.62 6.98 -16.78
C GLY A 221 14.97 5.68 -17.29
N GLY A 222 15.49 5.09 -18.37
CA GLY A 222 15.13 3.76 -18.85
C GLY A 222 15.78 2.62 -18.04
N LEU A 223 15.53 1.39 -18.45
CA LEU A 223 16.00 0.17 -17.79
C LEU A 223 16.63 -0.78 -18.82
N GLU A 224 17.81 -1.30 -18.50
CA GLU A 224 18.48 -2.33 -19.28
C GLU A 224 18.74 -3.58 -18.44
N TYR A 225 18.18 -4.72 -18.85
CA TYR A 225 18.57 -6.03 -18.36
C TYR A 225 19.73 -6.59 -19.18
N LEU A 226 20.79 -6.99 -18.48
CA LEU A 226 21.92 -7.73 -19.03
C LEU A 226 21.83 -9.19 -18.56
N LYS A 227 22.06 -10.13 -19.46
CA LYS A 227 22.15 -11.57 -19.16
C LYS A 227 23.59 -11.94 -18.86
N LEU A 228 23.80 -12.79 -17.85
CA LEU A 228 25.09 -13.43 -17.62
C LEU A 228 25.28 -14.61 -18.59
N ALA A 229 26.38 -14.60 -19.34
CA ALA A 229 26.76 -15.68 -20.24
C ALA A 229 27.67 -16.71 -19.55
N ASP A 230 27.81 -17.90 -20.15
CA ASP A 230 28.56 -19.03 -19.59
C ASP A 230 30.08 -18.74 -19.45
N ASP A 231 30.60 -17.73 -20.16
CA ASP A 231 31.97 -17.22 -20.06
C ASP A 231 32.14 -16.15 -18.94
N GLY A 232 31.07 -15.88 -18.18
CA GLY A 232 31.03 -14.88 -17.12
C GLY A 232 30.87 -13.44 -17.60
N GLN A 233 30.66 -13.20 -18.90
CA GLN A 233 30.44 -11.84 -19.42
C GLN A 233 28.96 -11.43 -19.37
N TRP A 234 28.74 -10.14 -19.14
CA TRP A 234 27.42 -9.51 -19.17
C TRP A 234 27.09 -9.06 -20.60
N GLN A 235 25.96 -9.54 -21.13
CA GLN A 235 25.51 -9.25 -22.49
C GLN A 235 24.15 -8.53 -22.44
N PRO A 236 23.94 -7.43 -23.19
CA PRO A 236 22.62 -6.80 -23.31
C PRO A 236 21.56 -7.80 -23.73
N TYR A 237 20.44 -7.84 -23.00
CA TYR A 237 19.34 -8.78 -23.24
C TYR A 237 18.01 -8.09 -23.47
N LEU A 238 17.69 -7.07 -22.67
CA LEU A 238 16.44 -6.34 -22.82
C LEU A 238 16.64 -4.85 -22.55
N GLN A 239 16.36 -4.01 -23.54
CA GLN A 239 16.27 -2.57 -23.35
C GLN A 239 14.81 -2.14 -23.24
N ILE A 240 14.54 -1.25 -22.30
CA ILE A 240 13.23 -0.73 -21.93
C ILE A 240 13.38 0.80 -21.82
N GLY A 241 12.58 1.55 -22.58
CA GLY A 241 12.62 3.02 -22.53
C GLY A 241 12.05 3.56 -21.21
N ALA A 242 12.38 4.80 -20.86
CA ALA A 242 11.94 5.44 -19.61
C ALA A 242 10.42 5.42 -19.38
N ASP A 243 9.63 5.50 -20.46
CA ASP A 243 8.17 5.42 -20.40
C ASP A 243 7.67 4.02 -20.01
N ASP A 244 8.41 2.95 -20.33
CA ASP A 244 8.03 1.57 -20.05
C ASP A 244 8.68 1.02 -18.76
N ALA A 245 9.75 1.65 -18.27
CA ALA A 245 10.60 1.16 -17.17
C ALA A 245 9.84 0.88 -15.86
N MET A 246 8.88 1.74 -15.50
CA MET A 246 8.07 1.56 -14.28
C MET A 246 6.97 0.49 -14.39
N THR A 247 6.75 -0.07 -15.58
CA THR A 247 5.65 -1.01 -15.87
C THR A 247 6.14 -2.26 -16.61
N THR A 248 7.46 -2.46 -16.70
CA THR A 248 8.09 -3.63 -17.33
C THR A 248 9.18 -4.20 -16.44
N HIS A 249 9.00 -5.43 -15.94
CA HIS A 249 9.98 -6.11 -15.09
C HIS A 249 9.86 -7.64 -15.16
N LEU A 250 10.95 -8.35 -14.85
CA LEU A 250 10.97 -9.81 -14.74
C LEU A 250 10.21 -10.25 -13.47
N VAL A 251 9.26 -11.17 -13.64
CA VAL A 251 8.44 -11.74 -12.56
C VAL A 251 9.05 -13.04 -12.01
N GLY A 252 9.76 -13.79 -12.85
CA GLY A 252 10.39 -15.05 -12.45
C GLY A 252 10.71 -15.96 -13.63
N PHE A 253 11.00 -17.23 -13.34
CA PHE A 253 11.33 -18.26 -14.34
C PHE A 253 10.26 -19.34 -14.42
N ASP A 254 10.15 -20.01 -15.57
CA ASP A 254 9.55 -21.34 -15.60
C ASP A 254 10.49 -22.40 -14.98
N LYS A 255 9.97 -23.61 -14.78
CA LYS A 255 10.69 -24.73 -14.14
C LYS A 255 12.03 -25.09 -14.80
N THR A 256 12.12 -24.89 -16.11
CA THR A 256 13.32 -25.21 -16.90
C THR A 256 14.35 -24.07 -16.85
N THR A 257 13.92 -22.87 -16.45
CA THR A 257 14.67 -21.61 -16.53
C THR A 257 15.09 -21.21 -17.95
N ALA A 258 14.58 -21.91 -18.98
CA ALA A 258 14.74 -21.53 -20.38
C ALA A 258 13.73 -20.46 -20.80
N GLY A 259 12.62 -20.30 -20.07
CA GLY A 259 11.70 -19.19 -20.17
C GLY A 259 11.59 -18.36 -18.90
N ILE A 260 11.26 -17.08 -19.09
CA ILE A 260 10.96 -16.10 -18.04
C ILE A 260 9.50 -15.66 -18.14
N TYR A 261 8.93 -15.28 -16.99
CA TYR A 261 7.71 -14.49 -16.93
C TYR A 261 8.07 -13.01 -16.83
N LEU A 262 7.38 -12.19 -17.61
CA LEU A 262 7.67 -10.76 -17.79
C LEU A 262 6.35 -9.99 -17.75
N LEU A 263 6.22 -9.05 -16.82
CA LEU A 263 5.26 -7.96 -16.99
C LEU A 263 5.87 -6.96 -17.97
N ASP A 264 5.12 -6.56 -18.98
CA ASP A 264 5.61 -5.72 -20.07
C ASP A 264 4.53 -4.78 -20.61
N SER A 265 4.85 -3.50 -20.66
CA SER A 265 4.01 -2.42 -21.19
C SER A 265 4.47 -1.89 -22.56
N ARG A 266 5.59 -2.39 -23.09
CA ARG A 266 6.12 -1.96 -24.39
C ARG A 266 5.11 -2.26 -25.50
N GLN A 267 4.92 -1.28 -26.39
CA GLN A 267 3.92 -1.31 -27.48
C GLN A 267 2.44 -1.35 -27.03
N ARG A 268 2.15 -1.17 -25.74
CA ARG A 268 0.80 -1.09 -25.15
C ARG A 268 0.75 -0.01 -24.05
N ASP A 269 -0.35 0.09 -23.32
CA ASP A 269 -0.49 1.02 -22.17
C ASP A 269 -0.38 0.25 -20.84
N THR A 270 -1.34 -0.63 -20.58
CA THR A 270 -1.35 -1.52 -19.41
C THR A 270 -0.30 -2.62 -19.53
N ALA A 271 0.42 -2.90 -18.45
CA ALA A 271 1.37 -4.00 -18.37
C ALA A 271 0.65 -5.35 -18.47
N ALA A 272 1.06 -6.17 -19.44
CA ALA A 272 0.54 -7.51 -19.63
C ALA A 272 1.58 -8.57 -19.24
N LEU A 273 1.11 -9.72 -18.79
CA LEU A 273 1.97 -10.84 -18.41
C LEU A 273 2.26 -11.71 -19.63
N TYR A 274 3.55 -11.88 -19.92
CA TYR A 274 4.06 -12.75 -20.97
C TYR A 274 4.92 -13.86 -20.37
N TRP A 275 4.96 -14.99 -21.06
CA TRP A 275 6.10 -15.90 -21.01
C TRP A 275 7.01 -15.60 -22.21
N GLN A 276 8.33 -15.63 -22.00
CA GLN A 276 9.33 -15.43 -23.06
C GLN A 276 10.46 -16.44 -22.94
N ASN A 277 10.81 -17.11 -24.05
CA ASN A 277 11.99 -17.96 -24.13
C ASN A 277 13.27 -17.10 -24.16
N VAL A 278 14.21 -17.39 -23.26
CA VAL A 278 15.44 -16.60 -23.03
C VAL A 278 16.48 -16.75 -24.15
N ALA A 279 16.42 -17.82 -24.95
CA ALA A 279 17.40 -18.07 -26.01
C ALA A 279 16.92 -17.59 -27.39
N SER A 280 15.66 -17.83 -27.73
CA SER A 280 15.07 -17.49 -29.04
C SER A 280 14.35 -16.14 -29.06
N GLY A 281 13.97 -15.60 -27.90
CA GLY A 281 13.08 -14.44 -27.82
C GLY A 281 11.63 -14.73 -28.20
N GLU A 282 11.23 -16.00 -28.39
CA GLU A 282 9.82 -16.37 -28.60
C GLU A 282 8.97 -15.89 -27.41
N ARG A 283 7.84 -15.23 -27.69
CA ARG A 283 6.94 -14.67 -26.68
C ARG A 283 5.53 -15.22 -26.79
N LYS A 284 4.91 -15.47 -25.64
CA LYS A 284 3.50 -15.85 -25.50
C LYS A 284 2.82 -14.92 -24.51
N LEU A 285 1.77 -14.22 -24.94
CA LEU A 285 0.87 -13.50 -24.03
C LEU A 285 0.12 -14.52 -23.15
N LEU A 286 0.15 -14.32 -21.84
CA LEU A 286 -0.60 -15.12 -20.87
C LEU A 286 -1.85 -14.38 -20.38
N ALA A 287 -1.71 -13.09 -20.09
CA ALA A 287 -2.78 -12.28 -19.54
C ALA A 287 -2.60 -10.79 -19.81
N GLU A 288 -3.73 -10.11 -20.01
CA GLU A 288 -3.86 -8.65 -20.08
C GLU A 288 -5.22 -8.21 -19.51
N ASP A 289 -5.30 -6.95 -19.09
CA ASP A 289 -6.55 -6.22 -18.83
C ASP A 289 -6.45 -4.84 -19.53
N PRO A 290 -7.54 -4.29 -20.11
CA PRO A 290 -7.51 -3.02 -20.83
C PRO A 290 -7.59 -1.76 -19.94
N ARG A 291 -7.84 -1.90 -18.63
CA ARG A 291 -8.02 -0.78 -17.68
C ARG A 291 -6.96 -0.72 -16.58
N ALA A 292 -6.33 -1.85 -16.26
CA ALA A 292 -5.32 -1.96 -15.23
C ALA A 292 -4.15 -2.83 -15.68
N ASP A 293 -3.01 -2.63 -15.04
CA ASP A 293 -1.86 -3.53 -15.15
C ASP A 293 -2.22 -4.91 -14.56
N ILE A 294 -1.66 -5.99 -15.10
CA ILE A 294 -1.66 -7.28 -14.40
C ILE A 294 -0.82 -7.11 -13.12
N SER A 295 -1.48 -7.20 -11.97
CA SER A 295 -0.93 -6.81 -10.68
C SER A 295 -0.40 -7.98 -9.85
N ASP A 296 -0.77 -9.21 -10.21
CA ASP A 296 -0.40 -10.42 -9.44
C ASP A 296 -0.48 -11.70 -10.29
N ALA A 297 0.24 -12.74 -9.87
CA ALA A 297 0.29 -14.05 -10.50
C ALA A 297 0.40 -15.17 -9.46
N LEU A 298 -0.60 -16.06 -9.42
CA LEU A 298 -0.57 -17.27 -8.61
C LEU A 298 0.27 -18.33 -9.34
N VAL A 299 1.50 -18.55 -8.90
CA VAL A 299 2.46 -19.49 -9.50
C VAL A 299 2.47 -20.81 -8.73
N HIS A 300 2.54 -21.94 -9.44
CA HIS A 300 2.72 -23.25 -8.80
C HIS A 300 4.09 -23.34 -8.12
N PRO A 301 4.19 -23.72 -6.83
CA PRO A 301 5.44 -23.65 -6.05
C PRO A 301 6.66 -24.33 -6.70
N THR A 302 6.48 -25.54 -7.24
CA THR A 302 7.53 -26.38 -7.84
C THR A 302 7.48 -26.52 -9.37
N GLU A 303 6.29 -26.57 -9.98
CA GLU A 303 6.14 -26.58 -11.45
C GLU A 303 6.35 -25.20 -12.09
N LYS A 304 6.35 -24.12 -11.30
CA LYS A 304 6.56 -22.73 -11.74
C LYS A 304 5.68 -22.31 -12.92
N THR A 305 4.50 -22.92 -13.06
CA THR A 305 3.48 -22.52 -14.03
C THR A 305 2.63 -21.40 -13.43
N VAL A 306 2.32 -20.37 -14.21
CA VAL A 306 1.33 -19.36 -13.80
C VAL A 306 -0.07 -19.97 -13.93
N GLN A 307 -0.76 -20.12 -12.81
CA GLN A 307 -2.05 -20.81 -12.72
C GLN A 307 -3.25 -19.84 -12.65
N ALA A 308 -3.07 -18.68 -12.05
CA ALA A 308 -4.03 -17.58 -12.10
C ALA A 308 -3.30 -16.23 -12.10
N VAL A 309 -4.01 -15.16 -12.43
CA VAL A 309 -3.50 -13.79 -12.47
C VAL A 309 -4.55 -12.83 -11.91
N ALA A 310 -4.13 -11.69 -11.39
CA ALA A 310 -5.03 -10.62 -10.98
C ALA A 310 -4.81 -9.33 -11.79
N ALA A 311 -5.89 -8.57 -11.97
CA ALA A 311 -5.83 -7.16 -12.34
C ALA A 311 -6.56 -6.36 -11.24
N ASN A 312 -6.08 -5.15 -10.93
CA ASN A 312 -6.65 -4.30 -9.89
C ASN A 312 -6.97 -2.92 -10.46
N PHE A 313 -8.22 -2.72 -10.89
CA PHE A 313 -8.71 -1.41 -11.30
C PHE A 313 -9.29 -0.69 -10.07
N GLU A 314 -10.58 -0.91 -9.79
CA GLU A 314 -11.25 -0.47 -8.56
C GLU A 314 -11.10 -1.49 -7.42
N ARG A 315 -11.18 -2.78 -7.75
CA ARG A 315 -10.96 -3.93 -6.88
C ARG A 315 -10.10 -4.98 -7.59
N LYS A 316 -9.50 -5.88 -6.82
CA LYS A 316 -8.64 -6.95 -7.34
C LYS A 316 -9.50 -8.12 -7.83
N HIS A 317 -9.30 -8.51 -9.08
CA HIS A 317 -10.07 -9.59 -9.72
C HIS A 317 -9.15 -10.69 -10.25
N TRP A 318 -9.28 -11.89 -9.67
CA TRP A 318 -8.53 -13.09 -10.08
C TRP A 318 -9.16 -13.80 -11.28
N ARG A 319 -8.39 -13.97 -12.36
CA ARG A 319 -8.70 -14.82 -13.52
C ARG A 319 -7.83 -16.07 -13.50
N THR A 320 -8.47 -17.23 -13.52
CA THR A 320 -7.80 -18.52 -13.66
C THR A 320 -7.25 -18.70 -15.08
N LEU A 321 -6.02 -19.19 -15.20
CA LEU A 321 -5.39 -19.60 -16.47
C LEU A 321 -5.27 -21.13 -16.57
N ASP A 322 -4.89 -21.80 -15.47
CA ASP A 322 -4.80 -23.25 -15.34
C ASP A 322 -6.13 -23.83 -14.82
N GLN A 323 -6.79 -24.65 -15.64
CA GLN A 323 -8.07 -25.26 -15.29
C GLN A 323 -7.99 -26.26 -14.13
N ALA A 324 -6.79 -26.73 -13.75
CA ALA A 324 -6.61 -27.61 -12.60
C ALA A 324 -7.07 -26.98 -11.28
N ILE A 325 -6.88 -25.66 -11.11
CA ILE A 325 -7.26 -24.92 -9.89
C ILE A 325 -8.56 -24.10 -10.04
N ALA A 326 -9.25 -24.20 -11.18
CA ALA A 326 -10.51 -23.48 -11.40
C ALA A 326 -11.60 -23.85 -10.37
N PRO A 327 -11.80 -25.14 -10.00
CA PRO A 327 -12.80 -25.53 -8.99
C PRO A 327 -12.46 -25.05 -7.58
N ASP A 328 -11.18 -24.85 -7.27
CA ASP A 328 -10.70 -24.35 -5.97
C ASP A 328 -11.03 -22.86 -5.83
N LEU A 329 -10.67 -22.06 -6.84
CA LEU A 329 -10.98 -20.63 -6.84
C LEU A 329 -12.50 -20.37 -6.91
N GLU A 330 -13.28 -21.25 -7.53
CA GLU A 330 -14.75 -21.20 -7.48
C GLU A 330 -15.29 -21.51 -6.08
N TYR A 331 -14.80 -22.58 -5.43
CA TYR A 331 -15.17 -22.93 -4.05
C TYR A 331 -14.84 -21.79 -3.06
N LEU A 332 -13.63 -21.23 -3.14
CA LEU A 332 -13.17 -20.18 -2.24
C LEU A 332 -13.98 -18.88 -2.42
N ARG A 333 -14.29 -18.47 -3.66
CA ARG A 333 -15.19 -17.32 -3.93
C ARG A 333 -16.60 -17.46 -3.34
N GLY A 334 -17.05 -18.67 -3.01
CA GLY A 334 -18.36 -18.95 -2.41
C GLY A 334 -18.32 -19.22 -0.90
N LEU A 335 -17.16 -19.14 -0.24
CA LEU A 335 -16.99 -19.58 1.15
C LEU A 335 -17.28 -18.49 2.20
N ASP A 336 -16.87 -17.25 1.93
CA ASP A 336 -16.97 -16.10 2.83
C ASP A 336 -17.05 -14.82 1.98
N ASP A 337 -17.52 -13.73 2.57
CA ASP A 337 -17.58 -12.43 1.91
C ASP A 337 -16.17 -11.81 1.77
N GLY A 338 -15.97 -10.92 0.80
CA GLY A 338 -14.73 -10.17 0.60
C GLY A 338 -13.95 -10.57 -0.66
N ASP A 339 -12.85 -9.88 -0.92
CA ASP A 339 -11.92 -10.26 -2.00
C ASP A 339 -10.99 -11.37 -1.51
N VAL A 340 -10.94 -12.48 -2.26
CA VAL A 340 -10.23 -13.70 -1.86
C VAL A 340 -8.79 -13.71 -2.37
N GLU A 341 -7.87 -14.02 -1.46
CA GLU A 341 -6.44 -13.99 -1.69
C GLU A 341 -5.78 -15.29 -1.24
N VAL A 342 -5.00 -15.94 -2.10
CA VAL A 342 -4.17 -17.10 -1.73
C VAL A 342 -2.79 -16.55 -1.35
N THR A 343 -2.53 -16.41 -0.05
CA THR A 343 -1.36 -15.66 0.45
C THR A 343 -0.12 -16.53 0.67
N ASP A 344 -0.26 -17.85 0.78
CA ASP A 344 0.86 -18.79 0.92
C ASP A 344 0.47 -20.24 0.52
N ARG A 345 1.45 -21.08 0.14
CA ARG A 345 1.26 -22.45 -0.36
C ARG A 345 2.43 -23.37 0.03
N THR A 346 2.15 -24.62 0.42
CA THR A 346 3.20 -25.64 0.65
C THR A 346 3.92 -26.07 -0.62
N VAL A 347 5.13 -26.62 -0.50
CA VAL A 347 5.96 -27.06 -1.66
C VAL A 347 5.29 -28.16 -2.48
N ASP A 348 4.52 -29.03 -1.82
CA ASP A 348 3.73 -30.10 -2.42
C ASP A 348 2.33 -29.65 -2.89
N ASP A 349 2.07 -28.34 -2.81
CA ASP A 349 0.84 -27.63 -3.16
C ASP A 349 -0.44 -28.11 -2.44
N ALA A 350 -0.31 -28.93 -1.38
CA ALA A 350 -1.46 -29.55 -0.73
C ALA A 350 -2.24 -28.61 0.19
N ARG A 351 -1.57 -27.61 0.77
CA ARG A 351 -2.14 -26.72 1.79
C ARG A 351 -1.86 -25.27 1.41
N TRP A 352 -2.90 -24.44 1.41
CA TRP A 352 -2.81 -23.01 1.15
C TRP A 352 -3.28 -22.21 2.36
N ILE A 353 -2.71 -21.02 2.58
CA ILE A 353 -3.32 -19.98 3.40
C ILE A 353 -4.18 -19.11 2.49
N VAL A 354 -5.46 -18.97 2.86
CA VAL A 354 -6.42 -18.12 2.15
C VAL A 354 -6.91 -17.02 3.08
N ALA A 355 -6.88 -15.79 2.57
CA ALA A 355 -7.36 -14.60 3.26
C ALA A 355 -8.59 -14.02 2.53
N TYR A 356 -9.53 -13.45 3.29
CA TYR A 356 -10.66 -12.69 2.77
C TYR A 356 -10.53 -11.24 3.21
N VAL A 357 -10.26 -10.36 2.26
CA VAL A 357 -10.12 -8.92 2.46
C VAL A 357 -11.51 -8.27 2.44
N LYS A 358 -11.83 -7.54 3.51
CA LYS A 358 -13.04 -6.74 3.67
C LYS A 358 -12.64 -5.27 3.85
N ASP A 359 -13.55 -4.35 3.60
CA ASP A 359 -13.38 -2.91 3.81
C ASP A 359 -13.95 -2.42 5.15
N ASP A 360 -15.02 -3.07 5.59
CA ASP A 360 -15.75 -2.85 6.86
C ASP A 360 -15.51 -3.97 7.89
N GLY A 361 -14.40 -4.72 7.78
CA GLY A 361 -14.13 -5.83 8.69
C GLY A 361 -12.69 -6.31 8.67
N PRO A 362 -12.24 -7.01 9.73
CA PRO A 362 -10.91 -7.60 9.78
C PRO A 362 -10.75 -8.72 8.74
N VAL A 363 -9.50 -8.96 8.34
CA VAL A 363 -9.15 -10.02 7.37
C VAL A 363 -9.33 -11.37 8.03
N ARG A 364 -10.07 -12.27 7.35
CA ARG A 364 -10.38 -13.62 7.83
C ARG A 364 -9.45 -14.62 7.17
N TYR A 365 -8.76 -15.44 7.98
CA TYR A 365 -7.77 -16.42 7.50
C TYR A 365 -8.28 -17.86 7.60
N TYR A 366 -7.97 -18.64 6.59
CA TYR A 366 -8.35 -20.05 6.45
C TYR A 366 -7.13 -20.89 6.05
N LEU A 367 -7.01 -22.08 6.62
CA LEU A 367 -6.15 -23.16 6.10
C LEU A 367 -6.97 -23.97 5.11
N TYR A 368 -6.56 -23.99 3.85
CA TYR A 368 -7.24 -24.70 2.78
C TYR A 368 -6.49 -25.97 2.41
N ASP A 369 -7.16 -27.12 2.52
CA ASP A 369 -6.71 -28.39 1.95
C ASP A 369 -7.12 -28.42 0.48
N HIS A 370 -6.15 -28.19 -0.43
CA HIS A 370 -6.36 -28.18 -1.87
C HIS A 370 -6.79 -29.56 -2.38
N ARG A 371 -6.20 -30.64 -1.86
CA ARG A 371 -6.49 -32.01 -2.30
C ARG A 371 -7.91 -32.46 -1.93
N ALA A 372 -8.38 -32.08 -0.74
CA ALA A 372 -9.75 -32.37 -0.28
C ALA A 372 -10.76 -31.28 -0.67
N ARG A 373 -10.30 -30.13 -1.19
CA ARG A 373 -11.06 -28.89 -1.42
C ARG A 373 -11.90 -28.49 -0.21
N ARG A 374 -11.25 -28.36 0.95
CA ARG A 374 -11.88 -28.04 2.23
C ARG A 374 -11.12 -26.97 2.98
N ALA A 375 -11.79 -25.86 3.28
CA ALA A 375 -11.26 -24.81 4.15
C ALA A 375 -11.56 -25.06 5.63
N LYS A 376 -10.61 -24.73 6.49
CA LYS A 376 -10.76 -24.61 7.95
C LYS A 376 -10.50 -23.16 8.35
N PHE A 377 -11.47 -22.50 8.96
CA PHE A 377 -11.27 -21.17 9.55
C PHE A 377 -10.17 -21.23 10.62
N LEU A 378 -9.25 -20.27 10.60
CA LEU A 378 -8.20 -20.12 11.58
C LEU A 378 -8.58 -19.01 12.57
N PHE A 379 -8.58 -17.76 12.11
CA PHE A 379 -8.77 -16.56 12.94
C PHE A 379 -9.04 -15.33 12.08
N THR A 380 -9.38 -14.23 12.73
CA THR A 380 -9.29 -12.88 12.17
C THR A 380 -8.02 -12.19 12.67
N ASN A 381 -7.45 -11.28 11.87
CA ASN A 381 -6.21 -10.58 12.24
C ASN A 381 -6.38 -9.51 13.33
N LEU A 382 -7.59 -8.97 13.47
CA LEU A 382 -7.96 -7.88 14.37
C LEU A 382 -9.33 -8.21 14.98
N GLN A 383 -9.37 -9.13 15.94
CA GLN A 383 -10.61 -9.63 16.55
C GLN A 383 -11.41 -8.52 17.22
N ALA A 384 -10.73 -7.52 17.80
CA ALA A 384 -11.36 -6.35 18.42
C ALA A 384 -12.21 -5.50 17.43
N LEU A 385 -12.07 -5.69 16.12
CA LEU A 385 -12.85 -5.02 15.08
C LEU A 385 -14.12 -5.77 14.64
N GLU A 386 -14.26 -7.08 14.91
CA GLU A 386 -15.34 -7.92 14.33
C GLU A 386 -16.77 -7.45 14.65
N HIS A 387 -16.95 -6.66 15.71
CA HIS A 387 -18.27 -6.24 16.21
C HIS A 387 -18.39 -4.72 16.34
N LEU A 388 -17.48 -3.97 15.72
CA LEU A 388 -17.53 -2.51 15.71
C LEU A 388 -18.27 -1.99 14.46
N PRO A 389 -18.88 -0.79 14.56
CA PRO A 389 -19.57 -0.15 13.43
C PRO A 389 -18.55 0.45 12.45
N LEU A 390 -17.84 -0.43 11.73
CA LEU A 390 -17.00 -0.05 10.61
C LEU A 390 -17.87 0.27 9.39
N VAL A 391 -17.32 1.09 8.50
CA VAL A 391 -18.01 1.65 7.32
C VAL A 391 -17.40 1.13 6.02
N LYS A 392 -18.18 1.17 4.93
CA LYS A 392 -17.71 0.72 3.61
C LYS A 392 -16.70 1.69 2.99
N MET A 393 -15.89 1.15 2.08
CA MET A 393 -15.02 1.92 1.20
C MET A 393 -15.56 1.83 -0.22
N HIS A 394 -16.02 2.96 -0.74
CA HIS A 394 -16.70 3.06 -2.03
C HIS A 394 -15.69 3.47 -3.11
N PRO A 395 -15.40 2.61 -4.10
CA PRO A 395 -14.63 3.02 -5.26
C PRO A 395 -15.41 4.08 -6.05
N VAL A 396 -14.75 5.17 -6.40
CA VAL A 396 -15.32 6.25 -7.23
C VAL A 396 -14.32 6.64 -8.32
N SER A 397 -14.84 6.94 -9.51
CA SER A 397 -14.03 7.37 -10.66
C SER A 397 -14.24 8.86 -10.89
N ILE A 398 -13.21 9.66 -10.59
CA ILE A 398 -13.28 11.11 -10.63
C ILE A 398 -12.62 11.63 -11.91
N PRO A 399 -13.30 12.43 -12.75
CA PRO A 399 -12.65 13.07 -13.89
C PRO A 399 -11.81 14.28 -13.43
N ALA A 400 -10.51 14.26 -13.71
CA ALA A 400 -9.66 15.45 -13.66
C ALA A 400 -10.08 16.48 -14.72
N ARG A 401 -9.65 17.73 -14.58
CA ARG A 401 -9.99 18.85 -15.48
C ARG A 401 -9.57 18.65 -16.95
N ASP A 402 -8.61 17.78 -17.22
CA ASP A 402 -8.16 17.38 -18.55
C ASP A 402 -8.78 16.06 -19.04
N GLY A 403 -9.72 15.49 -18.29
CA GLY A 403 -10.45 14.26 -18.62
C GLY A 403 -9.78 12.97 -18.16
N LEU A 404 -8.63 13.03 -17.49
CA LEU A 404 -8.00 11.85 -16.90
C LEU A 404 -8.91 11.25 -15.81
N SER A 405 -9.06 9.92 -15.82
CA SER A 405 -9.94 9.20 -14.88
C SER A 405 -9.15 8.77 -13.64
N LEU A 406 -9.43 9.39 -12.49
CA LEU A 406 -8.76 9.15 -11.22
C LEU A 406 -9.57 8.12 -10.40
N VAL A 407 -9.07 6.88 -10.32
CA VAL A 407 -9.67 5.85 -9.46
C VAL A 407 -9.37 6.20 -8.00
N SER A 408 -10.43 6.47 -7.24
CA SER A 408 -10.37 7.04 -5.90
C SER A 408 -11.25 6.21 -4.95
N TYR A 409 -11.06 6.37 -3.64
CA TYR A 409 -11.82 5.65 -2.63
C TYR A 409 -12.41 6.61 -1.61
N LEU A 410 -13.74 6.57 -1.48
CA LEU A 410 -14.51 7.39 -0.56
C LEU A 410 -14.99 6.55 0.62
N THR A 411 -14.84 7.07 1.83
CA THR A 411 -15.46 6.52 3.04
C THR A 411 -16.22 7.63 3.76
N LEU A 412 -17.44 7.33 4.20
CA LEU A 412 -18.33 8.27 4.87
C LEU A 412 -18.61 7.83 6.32
N PRO A 413 -18.87 8.78 7.25
CA PRO A 413 -19.39 8.47 8.59
C PRO A 413 -20.69 7.67 8.52
N GLN A 414 -20.83 6.65 9.36
CA GLN A 414 -21.99 5.73 9.34
C GLN A 414 -23.33 6.46 9.44
N GLU A 415 -23.40 7.52 10.25
CA GLU A 415 -24.59 8.33 10.46
C GLU A 415 -24.99 9.18 9.23
N SER A 416 -24.12 9.27 8.22
CA SER A 416 -24.30 10.10 7.02
C SER A 416 -24.67 9.29 5.77
N ASP A 417 -24.29 8.01 5.70
CA ASP A 417 -24.56 7.10 4.58
C ASP A 417 -25.29 5.82 5.07
N PRO A 418 -26.58 5.94 5.47
CA PRO A 418 -27.33 4.85 6.09
C PRO A 418 -27.82 3.78 5.09
N ASP A 419 -27.82 4.07 3.79
CA ASP A 419 -28.19 3.17 2.69
C ASP A 419 -27.01 2.70 1.84
N GLY A 420 -25.80 3.23 2.05
CA GLY A 420 -24.56 2.77 1.42
C GLY A 420 -24.40 3.23 -0.02
N ASP A 421 -25.02 4.35 -0.39
CA ASP A 421 -25.01 4.88 -1.77
C ASP A 421 -23.84 5.85 -2.04
N ALA A 422 -23.00 6.09 -1.02
CA ALA A 422 -21.87 7.01 -1.02
C ALA A 422 -22.25 8.51 -1.14
N ARG A 423 -23.46 8.91 -0.71
CA ARG A 423 -23.93 10.31 -0.76
C ARG A 423 -24.48 10.76 0.60
N PRO A 424 -23.78 11.64 1.33
CA PRO A 424 -24.29 12.11 2.59
C PRO A 424 -25.48 13.06 2.39
N ALA A 425 -26.45 13.00 3.29
CA ALA A 425 -27.65 13.86 3.24
C ALA A 425 -27.35 15.38 3.37
N ALA A 426 -26.15 15.75 3.81
CA ALA A 426 -25.62 17.10 3.81
C ALA A 426 -24.07 17.08 3.70
N PRO A 427 -23.43 18.14 3.18
CA PRO A 427 -21.98 18.21 3.08
C PRO A 427 -21.27 18.08 4.44
N LEU A 428 -20.17 17.31 4.44
CA LEU A 428 -19.38 16.97 5.61
C LEU A 428 -18.02 17.69 5.61
N PRO A 429 -17.32 17.80 6.75
CA PRO A 429 -15.89 18.06 6.72
C PRO A 429 -15.18 16.88 6.02
N LEU A 430 -14.21 17.18 5.18
CA LEU A 430 -13.48 16.20 4.36
C LEU A 430 -12.01 16.16 4.77
N VAL A 431 -11.45 14.96 4.90
CA VAL A 431 -10.00 14.76 4.87
C VAL A 431 -9.63 14.12 3.54
N LEU A 432 -8.90 14.87 2.71
CA LEU A 432 -8.22 14.35 1.55
C LEU A 432 -6.95 13.64 2.05
N TYR A 433 -6.95 12.31 2.01
CA TYR A 433 -5.80 11.50 2.37
C TYR A 433 -4.98 11.21 1.10
N VAL A 434 -3.67 11.46 1.16
CA VAL A 434 -2.78 11.39 -0.01
C VAL A 434 -1.71 10.34 0.23
N HIS A 435 -1.66 9.34 -0.64
CA HIS A 435 -0.74 8.23 -0.51
C HIS A 435 0.73 8.63 -0.76
N GLY A 436 1.65 7.95 -0.07
CA GLY A 436 3.08 8.05 -0.32
C GLY A 436 3.51 7.40 -1.65
N GLY A 437 4.77 7.59 -2.03
CA GLY A 437 5.31 7.13 -3.32
C GLY A 437 6.19 8.19 -3.97
N PRO A 438 5.77 8.83 -5.08
CA PRO A 438 4.42 8.81 -5.65
C PRO A 438 4.08 7.56 -6.48
N TRP A 439 5.09 6.80 -6.92
CA TRP A 439 4.93 5.61 -7.77
C TRP A 439 4.44 4.39 -6.97
N SER A 440 3.28 4.56 -6.35
CA SER A 440 2.51 3.60 -5.57
C SER A 440 1.03 3.85 -5.84
N ARG A 441 0.12 3.22 -5.09
CA ARG A 441 -1.32 3.48 -5.18
C ARG A 441 -2.04 3.19 -3.87
N THR A 442 -3.22 3.75 -3.70
CA THR A 442 -4.23 3.24 -2.77
C THR A 442 -5.06 2.11 -3.44
N SER A 443 -5.74 1.30 -2.64
CA SER A 443 -6.57 0.16 -3.09
C SER A 443 -7.72 -0.09 -2.11
N TRP A 444 -8.79 -0.70 -2.62
CA TRP A 444 -9.93 -1.11 -1.80
C TRP A 444 -9.53 -2.13 -0.71
N GLY A 445 -10.07 -1.95 0.50
CA GLY A 445 -9.89 -2.85 1.64
C GLY A 445 -9.93 -2.11 2.98
N LEU A 446 -9.75 -2.84 4.09
CA LEU A 446 -9.78 -2.27 5.43
C LEU A 446 -8.60 -1.30 5.62
N ASN A 447 -8.92 -0.01 5.74
CA ASN A 447 -7.95 1.05 5.95
C ASN A 447 -8.24 1.74 7.30
N SER A 448 -7.34 1.57 8.28
CA SER A 448 -7.50 2.15 9.62
C SER A 448 -7.62 3.68 9.61
N MET A 449 -6.99 4.37 8.65
CA MET A 449 -7.12 5.83 8.52
C MET A 449 -8.54 6.23 8.12
N HIS A 450 -9.11 5.52 7.14
CA HIS A 450 -10.50 5.74 6.71
C HIS A 450 -11.49 5.46 7.85
N GLN A 451 -11.37 4.30 8.50
CA GLN A 451 -12.24 3.92 9.60
C GLN A 451 -12.15 4.90 10.78
N TRP A 452 -10.94 5.35 11.12
CA TRP A 452 -10.70 6.33 12.17
C TRP A 452 -11.36 7.68 11.85
N LEU A 453 -11.01 8.28 10.71
CA LEU A 453 -11.49 9.62 10.33
C LEU A 453 -13.01 9.64 10.11
N ALA A 454 -13.57 8.61 9.48
CA ALA A 454 -15.03 8.45 9.32
C ALA A 454 -15.74 8.32 10.67
N ASN A 455 -15.20 7.53 11.61
CA ASN A 455 -15.75 7.43 12.95
C ASN A 455 -15.62 8.74 13.77
N ARG A 456 -14.77 9.69 13.37
CA ARG A 456 -14.68 11.04 13.96
C ARG A 456 -15.64 12.05 13.33
N GLY A 457 -16.34 11.67 12.25
CA GLY A 457 -17.36 12.48 11.57
C GLY A 457 -16.86 13.16 10.29
N TYR A 458 -15.78 12.69 9.68
CA TYR A 458 -15.23 13.23 8.44
C TYR A 458 -15.55 12.32 7.24
N ALA A 459 -15.87 12.89 6.08
CA ALA A 459 -15.65 12.19 4.83
C ALA A 459 -14.14 11.96 4.64
N VAL A 460 -13.76 10.84 4.03
CA VAL A 460 -12.36 10.51 3.75
C VAL A 460 -12.23 10.16 2.28
N LEU A 461 -11.36 10.86 1.56
CA LEU A 461 -11.13 10.64 0.14
C LEU A 461 -9.66 10.37 -0.12
N ASP A 462 -9.41 9.16 -0.62
CA ASP A 462 -8.12 8.70 -1.14
C ASP A 462 -8.14 8.84 -2.66
N VAL A 463 -7.10 9.40 -3.28
CA VAL A 463 -7.04 9.63 -4.73
C VAL A 463 -5.80 8.97 -5.32
N ASN A 464 -5.96 8.10 -6.32
CA ASN A 464 -4.86 7.78 -7.22
C ASN A 464 -4.74 8.90 -8.25
N PHE A 465 -3.84 9.84 -8.00
CA PHE A 465 -3.50 10.96 -8.88
C PHE A 465 -2.57 10.49 -10.00
N ARG A 466 -2.43 11.26 -11.10
CA ARG A 466 -1.50 10.88 -12.19
C ARG A 466 -0.09 10.64 -11.65
N GLY A 467 0.52 9.52 -12.03
CA GLY A 467 1.76 9.06 -11.38
C GLY A 467 1.59 7.88 -10.41
N SER A 468 0.37 7.54 -9.98
CA SER A 468 0.11 6.27 -9.29
C SER A 468 0.33 5.06 -10.20
N THR A 469 0.67 3.91 -9.62
CA THR A 469 0.91 2.66 -10.36
C THR A 469 -0.38 1.86 -10.61
N GLY A 470 -0.34 0.87 -11.52
CA GLY A 470 -1.43 -0.09 -11.72
C GLY A 470 -2.48 0.29 -12.77
N PHE A 471 -2.38 1.49 -13.36
CA PHE A 471 -3.35 2.03 -14.32
C PHE A 471 -2.77 2.24 -15.73
N GLY A 472 -1.69 1.52 -16.06
CA GLY A 472 -0.98 1.67 -17.33
C GLY A 472 0.06 2.79 -17.33
N LYS A 473 0.99 2.68 -18.27
CA LYS A 473 2.16 3.58 -18.33
C LYS A 473 1.78 5.02 -18.69
N ASN A 474 0.72 5.23 -19.45
CA ASN A 474 0.25 6.59 -19.76
C ASN A 474 -0.17 7.32 -18.46
N PHE A 475 -0.82 6.62 -17.53
CA PHE A 475 -1.22 7.17 -16.25
C PHE A 475 -0.03 7.47 -15.34
N ILE A 476 0.95 6.55 -15.26
CA ILE A 476 2.14 6.77 -14.40
C ILE A 476 3.06 7.86 -14.97
N ASN A 477 3.21 7.95 -16.29
CA ASN A 477 4.07 8.95 -16.95
C ASN A 477 3.43 10.33 -17.04
N ALA A 478 2.09 10.44 -16.93
CA ALA A 478 1.42 11.72 -16.78
C ALA A 478 1.80 12.46 -15.47
N GLY A 479 2.44 11.80 -14.50
CA GLY A 479 3.06 12.41 -13.32
C GLY A 479 4.50 12.92 -13.52
N ASN A 480 5.14 12.68 -14.67
CA ASN A 480 6.53 13.05 -14.89
C ASN A 480 6.70 14.58 -14.90
N LYS A 481 7.53 15.09 -13.99
CA LYS A 481 7.78 16.53 -13.74
C LYS A 481 6.52 17.30 -13.32
N GLU A 482 5.55 16.62 -12.72
CA GLU A 482 4.27 17.20 -12.27
C GLU A 482 4.08 17.20 -10.74
N TRP A 483 5.15 16.95 -9.98
CA TRP A 483 5.21 17.24 -8.54
C TRP A 483 4.92 18.74 -8.32
N GLY A 484 3.92 19.07 -7.49
CA GLY A 484 3.46 20.46 -7.30
C GLY A 484 2.84 21.08 -8.56
N GLY A 485 2.61 20.26 -9.60
CA GLY A 485 1.99 20.62 -10.87
C GLY A 485 0.66 19.89 -11.03
N LYS A 486 0.48 19.17 -12.14
CA LYS A 486 -0.78 18.50 -12.43
C LYS A 486 -1.18 17.43 -11.41
N MET A 487 -0.21 16.81 -10.73
CA MET A 487 -0.51 15.89 -9.61
C MET A 487 -1.25 16.61 -8.47
N GLN A 488 -0.90 17.87 -8.20
CA GLN A 488 -1.62 18.70 -7.23
C GLN A 488 -2.99 19.15 -7.77
N THR A 489 -3.12 19.38 -9.09
CA THR A 489 -4.43 19.72 -9.66
C THR A 489 -5.41 18.57 -9.67
N ASP A 490 -4.95 17.32 -9.78
CA ASP A 490 -5.79 16.12 -9.65
C ASP A 490 -6.44 16.04 -8.27
N LEU A 491 -5.64 16.29 -7.21
CA LEU A 491 -6.12 16.39 -5.84
C LEU A 491 -7.15 17.51 -5.67
N MET A 492 -6.90 18.67 -6.28
CA MET A 492 -7.85 19.80 -6.28
C MET A 492 -9.14 19.51 -7.06
N ASP A 493 -9.06 18.74 -8.16
CA ASP A 493 -10.22 18.33 -8.94
C ASP A 493 -11.07 17.30 -8.19
N ALA A 494 -10.43 16.41 -7.42
CA ALA A 494 -11.12 15.47 -6.53
C ALA A 494 -11.84 16.18 -5.36
N VAL A 495 -11.22 17.20 -4.76
CA VAL A 495 -11.90 18.06 -3.78
C VAL A 495 -13.06 18.83 -4.41
N ALA A 496 -12.86 19.40 -5.61
CA ALA A 496 -13.92 20.12 -6.32
C ALA A 496 -15.09 19.21 -6.72
N TRP A 497 -14.81 17.95 -7.10
CA TRP A 497 -15.82 16.91 -7.34
C TRP A 497 -16.62 16.60 -6.07
N ALA A 498 -15.94 16.40 -4.92
CA ALA A 498 -16.61 16.09 -3.66
C ALA A 498 -17.53 17.24 -3.20
N VAL A 499 -17.11 18.50 -3.39
CA VAL A 499 -17.94 19.68 -3.13
C VAL A 499 -19.15 19.75 -4.08
N GLN A 500 -18.94 19.54 -5.39
CA GLN A 500 -20.03 19.56 -6.38
C GLN A 500 -21.04 18.43 -6.20
N ALA A 501 -20.59 17.26 -5.75
CA ALA A 501 -21.44 16.12 -5.41
C ALA A 501 -22.22 16.30 -4.11
N GLY A 502 -21.97 17.37 -3.34
CA GLY A 502 -22.59 17.62 -2.04
C GLY A 502 -21.99 16.79 -0.90
N ILE A 503 -20.85 16.14 -1.12
CA ILE A 503 -20.16 15.30 -0.14
C ILE A 503 -19.37 16.17 0.86
N ALA A 504 -18.69 17.20 0.37
CA ALA A 504 -17.76 18.00 1.16
C ALA A 504 -18.20 19.47 1.33
N ASP A 505 -18.09 19.99 2.55
CA ASP A 505 -18.18 21.43 2.85
C ASP A 505 -16.88 22.10 2.38
N PRO A 506 -16.92 23.02 1.39
CA PRO A 506 -15.72 23.66 0.83
C PRO A 506 -14.95 24.52 1.84
N ALA A 507 -15.55 24.87 2.98
CA ALA A 507 -14.84 25.57 4.06
C ALA A 507 -14.11 24.63 5.04
N LYS A 508 -14.28 23.30 4.90
CA LYS A 508 -13.82 22.30 5.87
C LYS A 508 -13.14 21.10 5.20
N VAL A 509 -12.19 21.38 4.32
CA VAL A 509 -11.33 20.35 3.72
C VAL A 509 -9.95 20.40 4.37
N ALA A 510 -9.45 19.29 4.90
CA ALA A 510 -8.06 19.14 5.28
C ALA A 510 -7.32 18.27 4.24
N ILE A 511 -6.01 18.48 4.11
CA ILE A 511 -5.11 17.61 3.35
C ILE A 511 -4.13 16.92 4.32
N MET A 512 -3.96 15.61 4.15
CA MET A 512 -3.13 14.79 5.03
C MET A 512 -2.40 13.73 4.20
N GLY A 513 -1.13 13.48 4.47
CA GLY A 513 -0.41 12.42 3.76
C GLY A 513 0.99 12.16 4.31
N GLY A 514 1.58 11.06 3.88
CA GLY A 514 2.93 10.65 4.27
C GLY A 514 3.90 10.54 3.10
N SER A 515 5.19 10.84 3.32
CA SER A 515 6.22 10.78 2.28
C SER A 515 5.89 11.72 1.12
N TYR A 516 5.71 11.23 -0.12
CA TYR A 516 5.14 12.04 -1.20
C TYR A 516 3.78 12.69 -0.83
N GLY A 517 2.92 12.00 -0.08
CA GLY A 517 1.67 12.59 0.42
C GLY A 517 1.89 13.71 1.43
N GLY A 518 3.02 13.69 2.13
CA GLY A 518 3.51 14.79 2.96
C GLY A 518 3.96 15.98 2.11
N TYR A 519 4.77 15.72 1.07
CA TYR A 519 5.09 16.73 0.05
C TYR A 519 3.83 17.34 -0.59
N ALA A 520 2.84 16.53 -0.97
CA ALA A 520 1.58 17.00 -1.54
C ALA A 520 0.73 17.79 -0.53
N THR A 521 0.83 17.47 0.76
CA THR A 521 0.27 18.27 1.85
C THR A 521 0.96 19.63 1.93
N LEU A 522 2.29 19.67 1.97
CA LEU A 522 3.08 20.91 2.00
C LEU A 522 2.85 21.76 0.73
N ALA A 523 2.80 21.13 -0.45
CA ALA A 523 2.47 21.77 -1.73
C ALA A 523 1.04 22.32 -1.73
N GLY A 524 0.06 21.56 -1.20
CA GLY A 524 -1.32 22.04 -1.05
C GLY A 524 -1.44 23.25 -0.14
N MET A 525 -0.67 23.26 0.95
CA MET A 525 -0.64 24.33 1.95
C MET A 525 0.15 25.58 1.52
N THR A 526 0.99 25.48 0.49
CA THR A 526 1.83 26.58 -0.02
C THR A 526 1.36 27.12 -1.39
N LEU A 527 1.04 26.22 -2.33
CA LEU A 527 0.65 26.57 -3.71
C LEU A 527 -0.87 26.78 -3.87
N THR A 528 -1.67 26.23 -2.95
CA THR A 528 -3.15 26.39 -2.91
C THR A 528 -3.66 26.72 -1.50
N PRO A 529 -3.09 27.73 -0.80
CA PRO A 529 -3.29 27.94 0.65
C PRO A 529 -4.72 28.30 1.06
N GLU A 530 -5.59 28.70 0.12
CA GLU A 530 -7.02 28.93 0.36
C GLU A 530 -7.88 27.66 0.33
N ALA A 531 -7.40 26.59 -0.32
CA ALA A 531 -8.19 25.38 -0.60
C ALA A 531 -8.48 24.53 0.65
N PHE A 532 -7.62 24.64 1.66
CA PHE A 532 -7.66 23.79 2.85
C PHE A 532 -7.90 24.62 4.12
N ALA A 533 -8.52 24.01 5.12
CA ALA A 533 -8.69 24.55 6.46
C ALA A 533 -7.44 24.30 7.32
N CYS A 534 -6.72 23.20 7.08
CA CYS A 534 -5.51 22.77 7.78
C CYS A 534 -4.80 21.64 7.00
N GLY A 535 -3.54 21.39 7.34
CA GLY A 535 -2.72 20.32 6.76
C GLY A 535 -2.05 19.43 7.80
N VAL A 536 -1.84 18.15 7.48
CA VAL A 536 -1.09 17.18 8.30
C VAL A 536 -0.04 16.48 7.45
N ASP A 537 1.21 16.92 7.57
CA ASP A 537 2.37 16.36 6.90
C ASP A 537 3.05 15.29 7.78
N ILE A 538 3.44 14.17 7.17
CA ILE A 538 4.15 13.07 7.82
C ILE A 538 5.37 12.72 6.96
N VAL A 539 6.59 12.97 7.46
CA VAL A 539 7.87 12.71 6.77
C VAL A 539 7.89 13.18 5.31
N GLY A 540 7.30 14.34 5.02
CA GLY A 540 7.25 14.94 3.69
C GLY A 540 8.51 15.75 3.35
N PRO A 541 9.09 15.58 2.14
CA PRO A 541 10.17 16.45 1.71
C PRO A 541 9.61 17.86 1.42
N SER A 542 10.29 18.89 1.92
CA SER A 542 9.91 20.29 1.74
C SER A 542 10.72 20.97 0.63
N ASN A 543 11.88 20.41 0.27
CA ASN A 543 12.72 20.88 -0.83
C ASN A 543 13.22 19.70 -1.67
N LEU A 544 12.96 19.76 -2.98
CA LEU A 544 13.29 18.69 -3.92
C LEU A 544 14.79 18.64 -4.25
N GLU A 545 15.52 19.74 -4.09
CA GLU A 545 16.97 19.76 -4.27
C GLU A 545 17.65 18.96 -3.13
N THR A 546 17.39 19.34 -1.87
CA THR A 546 17.97 18.68 -0.70
C THR A 546 17.47 17.25 -0.50
N LEU A 547 16.25 16.92 -0.96
CA LEU A 547 15.80 15.53 -1.11
C LEU A 547 16.74 14.72 -2.01
N LEU A 548 16.99 15.19 -3.24
CA LEU A 548 17.82 14.47 -4.22
C LEU A 548 19.31 14.42 -3.81
N GLU A 549 19.81 15.43 -3.09
CA GLU A 549 21.15 15.42 -2.51
C GLU A 549 21.32 14.41 -1.36
N SER A 550 20.24 14.12 -0.61
CA SER A 550 20.31 13.39 0.67
C SER A 550 19.75 11.96 0.67
N ILE A 551 19.35 11.44 -0.51
CA ILE A 551 18.89 10.06 -0.65
C ILE A 551 19.90 9.02 -0.10
N PRO A 552 19.44 7.82 0.32
CA PRO A 552 20.34 6.76 0.74
C PRO A 552 21.36 6.39 -0.36
N PRO A 553 22.61 6.04 -0.04
CA PRO A 553 23.60 5.64 -1.05
C PRO A 553 23.10 4.51 -1.96
N TYR A 554 22.40 3.52 -1.40
CA TYR A 554 21.83 2.39 -2.14
C TYR A 554 20.65 2.77 -3.07
N TRP A 555 20.22 4.03 -3.10
CA TRP A 555 19.29 4.56 -4.12
C TRP A 555 20.00 5.26 -5.29
N LYS A 556 21.31 5.54 -5.18
CA LYS A 556 22.07 6.19 -6.28
C LYS A 556 21.98 5.47 -7.63
N PRO A 557 21.94 4.12 -7.72
CA PRO A 557 21.74 3.43 -9.00
C PRO A 557 20.40 3.75 -9.70
N MET A 558 19.44 4.34 -8.98
CA MET A 558 18.11 4.70 -9.47
C MET A 558 17.92 6.21 -9.71
N LEU A 559 18.95 7.04 -9.50
CA LEU A 559 18.83 8.51 -9.54
C LEU A 559 18.34 9.08 -10.87
N ASP A 560 18.76 8.51 -12.01
CA ASP A 560 18.32 9.00 -13.33
C ASP A 560 16.80 8.81 -13.56
N VAL A 561 16.15 7.88 -12.84
CA VAL A 561 14.67 7.80 -12.79
C VAL A 561 14.10 9.05 -12.10
N PHE A 562 14.67 9.46 -10.97
CA PHE A 562 14.25 10.70 -10.29
C PHE A 562 14.55 11.94 -11.13
N TYR A 563 15.70 12.03 -11.79
CA TYR A 563 16.03 13.18 -12.64
C TYR A 563 15.10 13.33 -13.83
N THR A 564 14.69 12.20 -14.42
CA THR A 564 13.73 12.15 -15.53
C THR A 564 12.31 12.49 -15.07
N ARG A 565 11.87 11.94 -13.93
CA ARG A 565 10.47 11.98 -13.47
C ARG A 565 10.16 13.11 -12.48
N VAL A 566 11.16 13.74 -11.87
CA VAL A 566 11.02 14.84 -10.88
C VAL A 566 11.72 16.10 -11.38
N GLY A 567 13.02 16.04 -11.67
CA GLY A 567 13.81 17.16 -12.18
C GLY A 567 15.32 16.91 -12.01
N ASP A 568 16.14 17.47 -12.90
CA ASP A 568 17.58 17.16 -12.98
C ASP A 568 18.47 18.25 -12.35
N PRO A 569 18.99 18.06 -11.12
CA PRO A 569 19.81 19.05 -10.43
C PRO A 569 21.21 19.22 -11.04
N ARG A 570 21.57 18.45 -12.08
CA ARG A 570 22.85 18.60 -12.81
C ARG A 570 22.82 19.79 -13.79
N THR A 571 21.71 20.51 -13.88
CA THR A 571 21.51 21.63 -14.81
C THR A 571 20.90 22.84 -14.11
N ASP A 572 21.31 24.05 -14.47
CA ASP A 572 20.77 25.30 -13.90
C ASP A 572 19.24 25.40 -14.09
N GLU A 573 18.72 24.96 -15.25
CA GLU A 573 17.29 24.91 -15.53
C GLU A 573 16.57 23.92 -14.60
N GLY A 574 17.13 22.74 -14.39
CA GLY A 574 16.56 21.72 -13.50
C GLY A 574 16.62 22.11 -12.03
N VAL A 575 17.67 22.79 -11.58
CA VAL A 575 17.76 23.42 -10.25
C VAL A 575 16.63 24.44 -10.06
N LEU A 576 16.49 25.40 -10.98
CA LEU A 576 15.41 26.40 -10.94
C LEU A 576 14.02 25.74 -11.01
N PHE A 577 13.88 24.64 -11.76
CA PHE A 577 12.64 23.88 -11.82
C PHE A 577 12.32 23.20 -10.48
N LEU A 578 13.27 22.49 -9.86
CA LEU A 578 13.12 21.85 -8.55
C LEU A 578 12.78 22.89 -7.46
N ALA A 579 13.46 24.04 -7.46
CA ALA A 579 13.15 25.16 -6.58
C ALA A 579 11.71 25.68 -6.77
N SER A 580 11.25 25.80 -8.02
CA SER A 580 9.87 26.23 -8.34
C SER A 580 8.78 25.24 -7.91
N ARG A 581 9.14 23.96 -7.71
CA ARG A 581 8.24 22.89 -7.25
C ARG A 581 8.40 22.55 -5.76
N SER A 582 9.28 23.26 -5.04
CA SER A 582 9.57 22.97 -3.63
C SER A 582 8.66 23.79 -2.69
N PRO A 583 7.90 23.16 -1.78
CA PRO A 583 7.10 23.89 -0.78
C PRO A 583 7.90 24.89 0.05
N LEU A 584 9.17 24.60 0.36
CA LEU A 584 10.04 25.47 1.14
C LEU A 584 10.22 26.87 0.53
N THR A 585 10.29 26.98 -0.80
CA THR A 585 10.46 28.27 -1.50
C THR A 585 9.18 29.12 -1.49
N HIS A 586 8.06 28.54 -1.05
CA HIS A 586 6.74 29.15 -0.96
C HIS A 586 6.19 29.12 0.49
N ALA A 587 7.03 28.84 1.49
CA ALA A 587 6.61 28.63 2.88
C ALA A 587 5.99 29.88 3.54
N ASP A 588 6.27 31.08 3.02
CA ASP A 588 5.64 32.35 3.43
C ASP A 588 4.17 32.48 2.98
N GLN A 589 3.73 31.63 2.04
CA GLN A 589 2.37 31.64 1.50
C GLN A 589 1.38 30.81 2.34
N ILE A 590 1.86 30.07 3.35
CA ILE A 590 1.01 29.23 4.22
C ILE A 590 0.10 30.12 5.08
N ARG A 591 -1.23 29.95 4.92
CA ARG A 591 -2.29 30.78 5.57
C ARG A 591 -3.12 30.02 6.61
N ARG A 592 -2.73 28.78 6.93
CA ARG A 592 -3.55 27.78 7.60
C ARG A 592 -2.71 26.93 8.57
N PRO A 593 -3.28 26.42 9.67
CA PRO A 593 -2.57 25.55 10.60
C PRO A 593 -1.97 24.33 9.90
N LEU A 594 -0.73 23.98 10.27
CA LEU A 594 -0.01 22.81 9.78
C LEU A 594 0.55 22.01 10.95
N LEU A 595 0.29 20.71 10.94
CA LEU A 595 0.95 19.71 11.81
C LEU A 595 1.98 18.96 10.98
N ILE A 596 3.21 18.82 11.49
CA ILE A 596 4.30 18.08 10.87
C ILE A 596 4.74 16.96 11.83
N GLY A 597 4.82 15.72 11.34
CA GLY A 597 5.34 14.56 12.07
C GLY A 597 6.60 13.98 11.42
N GLN A 598 7.69 13.82 12.17
CA GLN A 598 8.98 13.33 11.66
C GLN A 598 9.60 12.26 12.55
N GLY A 599 10.24 11.26 11.94
CA GLY A 599 11.20 10.38 12.63
C GLY A 599 12.64 10.89 12.45
N ALA A 600 13.42 10.95 13.52
CA ALA A 600 14.77 11.50 13.52
C ALA A 600 15.77 10.69 12.69
N ASN A 601 15.57 9.37 12.57
CA ASN A 601 16.49 8.44 11.90
C ASN A 601 16.11 8.18 10.44
N ASP A 602 15.18 8.97 9.86
CA ASP A 602 14.65 8.76 8.51
C ASP A 602 15.77 8.75 7.45
N PRO A 603 15.98 7.62 6.75
CA PRO A 603 17.04 7.51 5.77
C PRO A 603 16.65 8.14 4.42
N ARG A 604 15.35 8.31 4.14
CA ARG A 604 14.80 8.70 2.83
C ARG A 604 14.49 10.20 2.76
N VAL A 605 13.77 10.71 3.77
CA VAL A 605 13.38 12.11 3.91
C VAL A 605 13.95 12.60 5.24
N LYS A 606 15.17 13.14 5.19
CA LYS A 606 15.93 13.50 6.39
C LYS A 606 15.13 14.45 7.28
N GLN A 607 15.33 14.37 8.60
CA GLN A 607 14.74 15.30 9.57
C GLN A 607 14.94 16.79 9.17
N ALA A 608 16.06 17.10 8.50
CA ALA A 608 16.36 18.42 7.93
C ALA A 608 15.23 18.99 7.04
N GLU A 609 14.48 18.14 6.34
CA GLU A 609 13.34 18.54 5.50
C GLU A 609 12.18 19.12 6.33
N SER A 610 11.87 18.51 7.46
CA SER A 610 10.91 19.06 8.43
C SER A 610 11.47 20.30 9.14
N ASP A 611 12.73 20.22 9.60
CA ASP A 611 13.37 21.30 10.37
C ASP A 611 13.47 22.61 9.56
N GLN A 612 13.77 22.54 8.26
CA GLN A 612 13.92 23.73 7.41
C GLN A 612 12.61 24.45 7.15
N ILE A 613 11.50 23.74 6.92
CA ILE A 613 10.19 24.38 6.69
C ILE A 613 9.58 24.90 8.00
N VAL A 614 9.74 24.19 9.12
CA VAL A 614 9.39 24.70 10.46
C VAL A 614 10.16 25.99 10.75
N LYS A 615 11.46 26.05 10.44
CA LYS A 615 12.27 27.26 10.59
C LYS A 615 11.78 28.40 9.69
N ALA A 616 11.43 28.14 8.43
CA ALA A 616 10.89 29.14 7.52
C ALA A 616 9.55 29.72 8.02
N MET A 617 8.62 28.86 8.44
CA MET A 617 7.34 29.27 9.02
C MET A 617 7.51 30.13 10.28
N LYS A 618 8.43 29.73 11.18
CA LYS A 618 8.76 30.51 12.38
C LYS A 618 9.29 31.91 12.05
N LEU A 619 10.18 32.03 11.06
CA LEU A 619 10.71 33.33 10.61
C LEU A 619 9.61 34.23 10.02
N SER A 620 8.62 33.62 9.35
CA SER A 620 7.42 34.29 8.82
C SER A 620 6.30 34.51 9.85
N ASN A 621 6.49 34.10 11.12
CA ASN A 621 5.47 34.10 12.19
C ASN A 621 4.21 33.29 11.88
N ILE A 622 4.32 32.25 11.05
CA ILE A 622 3.23 31.34 10.70
C ILE A 622 3.18 30.19 11.72
N PRO A 623 2.04 29.94 12.39
CA PRO A 623 1.90 28.84 13.35
C PRO A 623 2.08 27.46 12.69
N VAL A 624 3.00 26.68 13.22
CA VAL A 624 3.22 25.25 12.90
C VAL A 624 3.32 24.45 14.19
N THR A 625 2.75 23.25 14.21
CA THR A 625 2.99 22.24 15.26
C THR A 625 3.94 21.20 14.71
N TYR A 626 5.06 20.97 15.39
CA TYR A 626 6.07 19.99 14.96
C TYR A 626 6.22 18.90 16.00
N VAL A 627 6.04 17.64 15.60
CA VAL A 627 6.18 16.45 16.44
C VAL A 627 7.34 15.60 15.90
N LEU A 628 8.32 15.31 16.75
CA LEU A 628 9.54 14.60 16.41
C LEU A 628 9.69 13.35 17.29
N TYR A 629 10.02 12.22 16.68
CA TYR A 629 10.28 10.94 17.35
C TYR A 629 11.74 10.55 17.20
N SER A 630 12.46 10.45 18.32
CA SER A 630 13.92 10.21 18.32
C SER A 630 14.32 8.76 18.00
N ASP A 631 13.38 7.82 18.03
CA ASP A 631 13.58 6.40 17.73
C ASP A 631 12.67 5.85 16.62
N GLU A 632 12.30 6.74 15.69
CA GLU A 632 11.61 6.41 14.44
C GLU A 632 12.38 6.93 13.23
N GLY A 633 12.00 6.43 12.05
CA GLY A 633 12.54 6.83 10.76
C GLY A 633 11.44 7.26 9.81
N HIS A 634 11.34 6.63 8.63
CA HIS A 634 10.33 6.94 7.63
C HIS A 634 8.92 6.43 8.01
N GLY A 635 8.32 7.05 9.02
CA GLY A 635 7.04 6.70 9.63
C GLY A 635 7.17 6.05 11.01
N PHE A 636 6.04 5.92 11.71
CA PHE A 636 5.97 5.54 13.14
C PHE A 636 5.58 4.07 13.30
N ALA A 637 6.56 3.18 13.49
CA ALA A 637 6.31 1.74 13.60
C ALA A 637 6.06 1.29 15.05
N ARG A 638 6.67 1.95 16.05
CA ARG A 638 6.42 1.64 17.46
C ARG A 638 4.98 2.00 17.81
N PRO A 639 4.20 1.09 18.46
CA PRO A 639 2.80 1.36 18.80
C PRO A 639 2.62 2.64 19.62
N GLU A 640 3.54 2.91 20.56
CA GLU A 640 3.46 4.08 21.44
C GLU A 640 3.59 5.39 20.64
N ASN A 641 4.55 5.46 19.71
CA ASN A 641 4.79 6.62 18.85
C ASN A 641 3.66 6.82 17.82
N ARG A 642 3.11 5.71 17.30
CA ARG A 642 1.98 5.72 16.37
C ARG A 642 0.72 6.27 17.05
N LEU A 643 0.41 5.80 18.26
CA LEU A 643 -0.75 6.24 19.03
C LEU A 643 -0.60 7.69 19.50
N SER A 644 0.58 8.09 19.98
CA SER A 644 0.84 9.49 20.36
C SER A 644 0.67 10.44 19.19
N PHE A 645 1.17 10.09 17.99
CA PHE A 645 1.01 10.95 16.82
C PHE A 645 -0.47 11.10 16.43
N PHE A 646 -1.21 10.00 16.32
CA PHE A 646 -2.63 10.07 15.96
C PHE A 646 -3.48 10.75 17.03
N ALA A 647 -3.11 10.70 18.32
CA ALA A 647 -3.76 11.51 19.35
C ALA A 647 -3.57 13.02 19.13
N VAL A 648 -2.37 13.46 18.75
CA VAL A 648 -2.11 14.86 18.35
C VAL A 648 -2.89 15.22 17.09
N THR A 649 -2.85 14.36 16.07
CA THR A 649 -3.56 14.58 14.80
C THR A 649 -5.07 14.67 15.00
N GLU A 650 -5.66 13.85 15.87
CA GLU A 650 -7.11 13.88 16.14
C GLU A 650 -7.56 15.22 16.69
N LEU A 651 -6.82 15.75 17.68
CA LEU A 651 -7.13 17.00 18.35
C LEU A 651 -6.82 18.22 17.46
N PHE A 652 -5.78 18.12 16.62
CA PHE A 652 -5.47 19.12 15.59
C PHE A 652 -6.59 19.21 14.54
N LEU A 653 -7.00 18.07 13.95
CA LEU A 653 -8.10 18.01 12.98
C LEU A 653 -9.42 18.48 13.59
N ALA A 654 -9.73 18.05 14.82
CA ALA A 654 -10.93 18.51 15.52
C ALA A 654 -10.93 20.03 15.78
N GLY A 655 -9.76 20.63 15.98
CA GLY A 655 -9.58 22.08 16.13
C GLY A 655 -9.87 22.89 14.86
N CYS A 656 -9.53 22.37 13.67
CA CYS A 656 -9.74 23.07 12.39
C CYS A 656 -11.04 22.69 11.66
N LEU A 657 -11.49 21.44 11.74
CA LEU A 657 -12.69 20.94 11.04
C LEU A 657 -13.95 20.88 11.92
N GLY A 658 -13.79 20.93 13.25
CA GLY A 658 -14.80 20.41 14.18
C GLY A 658 -14.80 18.88 14.16
N GLY A 659 -15.91 18.25 14.57
CA GLY A 659 -16.00 16.79 14.66
C GLY A 659 -15.78 16.28 16.07
N ARG A 660 -15.52 14.97 16.21
CA ARG A 660 -15.36 14.29 17.50
C ARG A 660 -13.88 13.97 17.74
N ALA A 661 -13.46 13.93 19.02
CA ALA A 661 -12.12 13.49 19.38
C ALA A 661 -12.11 12.73 20.73
N GLU A 662 -11.29 11.68 20.79
CA GLU A 662 -10.88 10.96 22.00
C GLU A 662 -9.71 11.73 22.66
N PRO A 663 -9.76 12.08 23.96
CA PRO A 663 -8.67 12.77 24.65
C PRO A 663 -7.35 11.98 24.62
N ILE A 664 -6.18 12.65 24.77
CA ILE A 664 -4.84 12.00 24.75
C ILE A 664 -4.74 10.83 25.76
N GLY A 665 -5.30 11.00 26.97
CA GLY A 665 -5.39 9.92 27.95
C GLY A 665 -4.04 9.31 28.32
N LYS A 666 -3.73 8.12 27.78
CA LYS A 666 -2.48 7.37 28.01
C LYS A 666 -1.61 7.25 26.76
N ASP A 667 -1.98 7.84 25.63
CA ASP A 667 -1.37 7.54 24.33
C ASP A 667 0.10 7.99 24.20
N PHE A 668 0.60 8.81 25.14
CA PHE A 668 2.01 9.21 25.19
C PHE A 668 2.87 8.28 26.08
N ALA A 669 2.27 7.29 26.75
CA ALA A 669 2.99 6.38 27.63
C ALA A 669 3.98 5.50 26.85
N GLY A 670 5.27 5.60 27.17
CA GLY A 670 6.34 4.85 26.48
C GLY A 670 6.73 5.39 25.09
N SER A 671 6.12 6.50 24.68
CA SER A 671 6.46 7.21 23.44
C SER A 671 7.75 8.02 23.59
N SER A 672 8.48 8.20 22.50
CA SER A 672 9.61 9.13 22.39
C SER A 672 9.19 10.55 21.94
N ILE A 673 7.88 10.85 21.97
CA ILE A 673 7.29 12.11 21.52
C ILE A 673 8.02 13.34 22.07
N ALA A 674 8.58 14.14 21.16
CA ALA A 674 8.99 15.51 21.42
C ALA A 674 8.12 16.46 20.57
N VAL A 675 7.84 17.65 21.09
CA VAL A 675 7.13 18.70 20.33
C VAL A 675 7.98 19.97 20.32
N PRO A 676 8.98 20.08 19.41
CA PRO A 676 9.93 21.21 19.42
C PRO A 676 9.31 22.57 19.09
N GLU A 677 8.12 22.59 18.47
CA GLU A 677 7.39 23.81 18.14
C GLU A 677 5.87 23.61 18.22
N GLY A 678 5.15 24.66 18.62
CA GLY A 678 3.71 24.75 18.44
C GLY A 678 2.82 23.94 19.40
N ALA A 679 3.34 23.38 20.49
CA ALA A 679 2.54 22.59 21.44
C ALA A 679 1.25 23.29 21.93
N ALA A 680 1.24 24.62 22.02
CA ALA A 680 0.07 25.43 22.40
C ALA A 680 -1.04 25.52 21.34
N GLN A 681 -0.78 25.10 20.09
CA GLN A 681 -1.73 25.19 18.98
C GLN A 681 -2.72 24.01 18.94
N VAL A 682 -2.39 22.89 19.60
CA VAL A 682 -3.26 21.71 19.71
C VAL A 682 -3.87 21.66 21.12
N PRO A 683 -5.20 21.74 21.26
CA PRO A 683 -5.85 21.69 22.58
C PRO A 683 -5.50 20.42 23.37
N GLY A 684 -5.10 20.58 24.63
CA GLY A 684 -4.76 19.46 25.52
C GLY A 684 -3.35 18.88 25.36
N LEU A 685 -2.57 19.35 24.36
CA LEU A 685 -1.24 18.80 24.08
C LEU A 685 -0.21 19.14 25.17
N ILE A 686 -0.24 20.36 25.72
CA ILE A 686 0.67 20.77 26.81
C ILE A 686 0.41 19.94 28.07
N GLU A 687 -0.86 19.70 28.39
CA GLU A 687 -1.29 18.87 29.52
C GLU A 687 -0.94 17.39 29.31
N GLY A 688 -1.06 16.88 28.08
CA GLY A 688 -0.66 15.53 27.71
C GLY A 688 0.84 15.29 27.82
N LEU A 689 1.66 16.29 27.43
CA LEU A 689 3.12 16.25 27.57
C LEU A 689 3.59 16.40 29.04
N ASN A 690 2.78 17.02 29.90
CA ASN A 690 3.12 17.30 31.29
C ASN A 690 2.01 16.79 32.25
N PRO A 691 1.78 15.46 32.32
CA PRO A 691 0.68 14.91 33.09
C PRO A 691 0.85 15.23 34.60
N PRO A 692 -0.22 15.69 35.28
CA PRO A 692 -0.13 16.09 36.68
C PRO A 692 0.27 14.90 37.57
N GLY A 693 1.46 15.00 38.17
CA GLY A 693 2.07 13.96 39.00
C GLY A 693 3.32 13.29 38.39
N GLY A 694 3.71 13.63 37.16
CA GLY A 694 4.87 13.06 36.45
C GLY A 694 6.25 13.60 36.84
N GLY A 695 6.40 14.31 37.97
CA GLY A 695 7.68 14.84 38.42
C GLY A 695 8.44 13.87 39.32
N ASN A 696 9.61 13.40 38.86
CA ASN A 696 10.65 12.75 39.68
C ASN A 696 12.02 13.02 39.05
#